data_AF-A0A1Y3N8J5-F1
#
_entry.id   AF-A0A1Y3N8J5-F1
#
_cell.length_a   1.000
_cell.length_b   1.000
_cell.length_c   1.000
_cell.angle_alpha   90.00
_cell.angle_beta   90.00
_cell.angle_gamma   90.00
#
_symmetry.space_group_name_H-M   'P 1'
#
loop_
_entity.id
_entity.type
_entity.pdbx_description
1 polymer ?
#
loop_
_entity_poly.entity_id
_entity_poly.type
_entity_poly.pdbx_seq_one_letter_code
_entity_poly.pdbx_strand_id
1 'polypeptide(L)'
;MVEQEYHLIGDEEQTTLPKNIEKKRNIIKYIIISIISVIICLSLSYLYLFYDNSGIPDKVDLLFIKGESRKDKYGVELNKHILDGIYCAGFDFEVNKTLEEWSLYTPPCPNLHPVHYPDSVINPKCDTDSLQIVNFDNNKGKGLPYSLHLHSITEQLKSWKEWEAKNETSPFYGYIKTADLVKNQYYPFDYGYKGDDTSSISDDEYYKTVVDSRMDEVPDPRRRRLFSFILFNSEFDMLDLYLSEYYEVFDYFFIYESNTTFTGIPKPLYFTRSLLETDRYDKFKDKLIPFPVNIIINEDNGRGKAFPREHNARRLVISEGLKAVHARHGDIYMHGDLDEIMKPHVLMRLKKCGGWEHLQMGIGGGPKSFKDESVETYFLNPNLGVEINDIGFYRVDYQKELSTGGLAWFHEYSFENIEDLDIGTIMRPNIAIFDARRSLGQLVDRVNRKPNHVFKRRDYPDPLLDPNFDPYQGYTYTDNTNDHLVGKGWAGEYVRFCTGFKLEDLGKRGKTPFWSGSWHISSFLPTIDHLFNKVRSYSHYNDFHFRNKEILKYNIKKNIKARKYIFGSGTQYLEVTPVLPKSYKEGYPYNFNYDYWTELEKNNATSEKDQEYINMLKREVPHQVWKNPICYSYMLDRDYGIDKKLWWQVIPREQWKTVRFEDLSFLTINEITPSIITESFKKEMMEELAKENKDNSTRIH
;
A
#
# COMPACT_ATOMS: atom_id res chain seq x y z
N MET A 1 89.94 -62.50 -39.10
CA MET A 1 88.63 -62.97 -38.59
C MET A 1 88.35 -62.16 -37.34
N VAL A 2 87.46 -61.18 -37.28
CA VAL A 2 86.38 -60.70 -38.16
C VAL A 2 86.28 -59.18 -37.95
N GLU A 3 86.06 -58.42 -39.01
CA GLU A 3 85.77 -56.98 -39.03
C GLU A 3 84.38 -56.65 -38.47
N GLN A 4 84.26 -55.55 -37.71
CA GLN A 4 83.43 -54.38 -38.08
C GLN A 4 83.60 -53.24 -37.05
N GLU A 5 84.09 -52.09 -37.53
CA GLU A 5 84.04 -50.77 -36.88
C GLU A 5 82.67 -50.11 -37.15
N TYR A 6 82.23 -49.16 -36.30
CA TYR A 6 81.80 -47.80 -36.70
C TYR A 6 81.76 -46.84 -35.50
N HIS A 7 81.97 -45.55 -35.80
CA HIS A 7 82.39 -44.42 -34.96
C HIS A 7 81.38 -43.88 -33.93
N LEU A 8 81.91 -43.35 -32.81
CA LEU A 8 81.25 -42.35 -31.96
C LEU A 8 81.82 -40.96 -32.28
N ILE A 9 80.94 -40.01 -32.60
CA ILE A 9 81.27 -38.60 -32.85
C ILE A 9 80.96 -37.78 -31.60
N GLY A 10 81.95 -37.01 -31.15
CA GLY A 10 81.78 -35.63 -30.69
C GLY A 10 81.59 -35.38 -29.20
N ASP A 11 82.68 -34.95 -28.55
CA ASP A 11 82.65 -34.03 -27.40
C ASP A 11 82.01 -32.68 -27.80
N GLU A 12 81.26 -32.03 -26.90
CA GLU A 12 81.55 -30.67 -26.40
C GLU A 12 80.47 -30.10 -25.43
N GLU A 13 80.99 -29.42 -24.39
CA GLU A 13 80.41 -28.31 -23.60
C GLU A 13 79.25 -28.52 -22.61
N GLN A 14 79.60 -28.66 -21.32
CA GLN A 14 78.75 -28.17 -20.22
C GLN A 14 78.88 -26.65 -20.07
N THR A 15 77.90 -25.91 -20.59
CA THR A 15 77.76 -24.47 -20.39
C THR A 15 77.17 -24.16 -19.01
N THR A 16 77.96 -23.51 -18.15
CA THR A 16 77.47 -22.84 -16.93
C THR A 16 76.66 -21.60 -17.29
N LEU A 17 75.39 -21.53 -16.86
CA LEU A 17 74.55 -20.34 -17.03
C LEU A 17 75.17 -19.11 -16.32
N PRO A 18 75.26 -17.94 -16.97
CA PRO A 18 75.95 -16.78 -16.41
C PRO A 18 75.19 -16.13 -15.24
N LYS A 19 75.93 -15.75 -14.18
CA LYS A 19 75.47 -15.03 -12.95
C LYS A 19 74.56 -13.81 -13.19
N ASN A 20 74.54 -13.26 -14.41
CA ASN A 20 73.70 -12.12 -14.78
C ASN A 20 72.21 -12.48 -15.01
N ILE A 21 71.90 -13.76 -15.30
CA ILE A 21 70.53 -14.25 -15.50
C ILE A 21 69.84 -14.52 -14.16
N GLU A 22 70.57 -15.00 -13.15
CA GLU A 22 70.07 -15.16 -11.77
C GLU A 22 69.75 -13.82 -11.11
N LYS A 23 70.58 -12.79 -11.33
CA LYS A 23 70.34 -11.44 -10.80
C LYS A 23 69.08 -10.81 -11.41
N LYS A 24 68.86 -10.98 -12.73
CA LYS A 24 67.62 -10.58 -13.41
C LYS A 24 66.39 -11.35 -12.92
N ARG A 25 66.50 -12.67 -12.71
CA ARG A 25 65.41 -13.49 -12.13
C ARG A 25 65.04 -13.03 -10.73
N ASN A 26 66.01 -12.72 -9.87
CA ASN A 26 65.74 -12.23 -8.53
C ASN A 26 65.09 -10.85 -8.53
N ILE A 27 65.53 -9.93 -9.38
CA ILE A 27 64.89 -8.61 -9.55
C ILE A 27 63.45 -8.75 -10.05
N ILE A 28 63.18 -9.61 -11.05
CA ILE A 28 61.83 -9.88 -11.52
C ILE A 28 60.97 -10.50 -10.41
N LYS A 29 61.53 -11.40 -9.60
CA LYS A 29 60.84 -11.99 -8.45
C LYS A 29 60.46 -10.95 -7.40
N TYR A 30 61.36 -10.00 -7.09
CA TYR A 30 61.06 -8.88 -6.19
C TYR A 30 60.03 -7.91 -6.78
N ILE A 31 60.07 -7.64 -8.09
CA ILE A 31 59.05 -6.81 -8.77
C ILE A 31 57.69 -7.50 -8.72
N ILE A 32 57.61 -8.80 -8.99
CA ILE A 32 56.36 -9.58 -8.89
C ILE A 32 55.84 -9.59 -7.45
N ILE A 33 56.70 -9.79 -6.45
CA ILE A 33 56.31 -9.75 -5.03
C ILE A 33 55.81 -8.36 -4.64
N SER A 34 56.47 -7.28 -5.09
CA SER A 34 56.00 -5.91 -4.85
C SER A 34 54.67 -5.63 -5.54
N ILE A 35 54.47 -6.08 -6.77
CA ILE A 35 53.18 -5.94 -7.49
C ILE A 35 52.08 -6.71 -6.76
N ILE A 36 52.34 -7.95 -6.33
CA ILE A 36 51.39 -8.75 -5.55
C ILE A 36 51.09 -8.08 -4.21
N SER A 37 52.11 -7.54 -3.53
CA SER A 37 51.94 -6.82 -2.26
C SER A 37 51.12 -5.54 -2.44
N VAL A 38 51.33 -4.80 -3.53
CA VAL A 38 50.52 -3.63 -3.88
C VAL A 38 49.10 -4.03 -4.21
N ILE A 39 48.87 -5.11 -4.95
CA ILE A 39 47.53 -5.65 -5.23
C ILE A 39 46.83 -6.08 -3.95
N ILE A 40 47.54 -6.74 -3.02
CA ILE A 40 47.02 -7.15 -1.72
C ILE A 40 46.72 -5.93 -0.85
N CYS A 41 47.59 -4.93 -0.80
CA CYS A 41 47.33 -3.70 -0.06
C CYS A 41 46.17 -2.91 -0.68
N LEU A 42 46.05 -2.86 -2.00
CA LEU A 42 44.92 -2.24 -2.69
C LEU A 42 43.64 -3.02 -2.45
N SER A 43 43.66 -4.35 -2.45
CA SER A 43 42.48 -5.18 -2.17
C SER A 43 42.08 -5.14 -0.70
N LEU A 44 43.03 -5.08 0.24
CA LEU A 44 42.79 -4.86 1.67
C LEU A 44 42.30 -3.44 1.95
N SER A 45 42.83 -2.42 1.28
CA SER A 45 42.34 -1.04 1.37
C SER A 45 40.95 -0.93 0.75
N TYR A 46 40.69 -1.63 -0.35
CA TYR A 46 39.38 -1.75 -0.97
C TYR A 46 38.40 -2.48 -0.05
N LEU A 47 38.80 -3.58 0.60
CA LEU A 47 38.04 -4.30 1.63
C LEU A 47 37.78 -3.43 2.87
N TYR A 48 38.76 -2.65 3.32
CA TYR A 48 38.62 -1.73 4.45
C TYR A 48 37.65 -0.58 4.13
N LEU A 49 37.76 0.03 2.94
CA LEU A 49 36.80 1.00 2.42
C LEU A 49 35.39 0.40 2.23
N PHE A 50 35.29 -0.93 2.05
CA PHE A 50 34.04 -1.68 1.95
C PHE A 50 33.43 -1.97 3.34
N TYR A 51 34.27 -2.16 4.37
CA TYR A 51 33.83 -2.48 5.72
C TYR A 51 33.42 -1.24 6.54
N ASP A 52 34.04 -0.08 6.29
CA ASP A 52 33.90 1.14 7.11
C ASP A 52 32.84 2.16 6.60
N ASN A 53 31.93 1.76 5.70
CA ASN A 53 30.99 2.69 5.04
C ASN A 53 29.51 2.48 5.39
N SER A 54 29.17 1.65 6.37
CA SER A 54 27.78 1.46 6.77
C SER A 54 27.19 2.72 7.42
N GLY A 55 28.00 3.58 8.04
CA GLY A 55 27.49 4.76 8.76
C GLY A 55 26.51 4.41 9.89
N ILE A 56 26.49 3.14 10.31
CA ILE A 56 25.71 2.64 11.43
C ILE A 56 26.71 2.45 12.58
N PRO A 57 26.49 3.06 13.74
CA PRO A 57 27.40 2.90 14.86
C PRO A 57 27.38 1.46 15.39
N ASP A 58 28.52 1.00 15.92
CA ASP A 58 28.66 -0.35 16.52
C ASP A 58 27.66 -0.60 17.65
N LYS A 59 27.23 0.47 18.32
CA LYS A 59 26.19 0.46 19.34
C LYS A 59 25.18 1.56 19.04
N VAL A 60 23.90 1.18 19.00
CA VAL A 60 22.77 2.11 18.86
C VAL A 60 22.10 2.28 20.21
N ASP A 61 22.10 3.50 20.74
CA ASP A 61 21.33 3.81 21.94
C ASP A 61 19.84 3.91 21.60
N LEU A 62 19.01 3.39 22.51
CA LEU A 62 17.56 3.33 22.33
C LEU A 62 16.85 4.31 23.27
N LEU A 63 15.83 4.97 22.74
CA LEU A 63 14.88 5.84 23.42
C LEU A 63 13.62 5.04 23.74
N PHE A 64 13.08 5.20 24.96
CA PHE A 64 11.75 4.70 25.30
C PHE A 64 10.70 5.77 25.01
N ILE A 65 9.70 5.45 24.19
CA ILE A 65 8.56 6.33 23.93
C ILE A 65 7.26 5.67 24.41
N LYS A 66 6.31 6.48 24.85
CA LYS A 66 5.01 6.03 25.34
C LYS A 66 3.96 7.10 25.06
N GLY A 67 2.78 6.67 24.60
CA GLY A 67 1.65 7.55 24.37
C GLY A 67 0.71 7.66 25.57
N GLU A 68 -0.20 8.62 25.51
CA GLU A 68 -1.32 8.76 26.42
C GLU A 68 -2.61 8.19 25.79
N SER A 69 -3.60 7.85 26.62
CA SER A 69 -4.91 7.40 26.14
C SER A 69 -5.54 8.46 25.24
N ARG A 70 -5.97 8.06 24.05
CA ARG A 70 -6.67 8.92 23.09
C ARG A 70 -7.86 8.15 22.53
N LYS A 71 -9.03 8.36 23.14
CA LYS A 71 -10.28 7.81 22.61
C LYS A 71 -10.90 8.74 21.59
N ASP A 72 -11.44 8.16 20.54
CA ASP A 72 -12.26 8.92 19.60
C ASP A 72 -13.66 9.21 20.18
N LYS A 73 -14.51 9.87 19.38
CA LYS A 73 -15.88 10.21 19.78
C LYS A 73 -16.82 9.01 19.95
N TYR A 74 -16.45 7.82 19.43
CA TYR A 74 -17.22 6.59 19.57
C TYR A 74 -16.74 5.71 20.73
N GLY A 75 -15.58 6.02 21.31
CA GLY A 75 -14.98 5.30 22.45
C GLY A 75 -13.82 4.38 22.08
N VAL A 76 -13.41 4.32 20.81
CA VAL A 76 -12.29 3.50 20.33
C VAL A 76 -10.98 4.09 20.83
N GLU A 77 -10.17 3.29 21.52
CA GLU A 77 -8.85 3.68 22.02
C GLU A 77 -7.81 3.69 20.89
N LEU A 78 -7.58 4.87 20.31
CA LEU A 78 -6.70 5.05 19.15
C LEU A 78 -5.23 4.82 19.48
N ASN A 79 -4.82 5.03 20.74
CA ASN A 79 -3.43 4.87 21.16
C ASN A 79 -3.16 3.52 21.85
N LYS A 80 -4.08 2.54 21.73
CA LYS A 80 -4.02 1.24 22.43
C LYS A 80 -2.65 0.57 22.36
N HIS A 81 -1.98 0.62 21.21
CA HIS A 81 -0.71 -0.08 20.98
C HIS A 81 0.53 0.68 21.43
N ILE A 82 0.38 1.88 22.00
CA ILE A 82 1.49 2.71 22.48
C ILE A 82 1.38 3.08 23.97
N LEU A 83 0.35 2.60 24.67
CA LEU A 83 0.15 2.85 26.10
C LEU A 83 1.19 2.13 26.97
N ASP A 84 1.68 0.97 26.55
CA ASP A 84 2.72 0.23 27.28
C ASP A 84 4.13 0.76 26.98
N GLY A 85 4.25 1.58 25.94
CA GLY A 85 5.50 2.13 25.43
C GLY A 85 6.37 1.13 24.66
N ILE A 86 7.35 1.66 23.94
CA ILE A 86 8.22 0.90 23.05
C ILE A 86 9.59 1.57 22.94
N TYR A 87 10.63 0.78 22.76
CA TYR A 87 11.98 1.28 22.49
C TYR A 87 12.21 1.47 20.99
N CYS A 88 12.85 2.56 20.59
CA CYS A 88 13.31 2.77 19.21
C CYS A 88 14.65 3.52 19.16
N ALA A 89 15.29 3.59 18.00
CA ALA A 89 16.50 4.39 17.84
C ALA A 89 16.16 5.90 17.77
N GLY A 90 17.15 6.74 18.10
CA GLY A 90 17.10 8.19 17.87
C GLY A 90 17.25 8.58 16.40
N PHE A 91 16.82 9.79 16.03
CA PHE A 91 17.00 10.30 14.66
C PHE A 91 18.50 10.47 14.37
N ASP A 92 18.96 10.01 13.21
CA ASP A 92 20.39 9.92 12.87
C ASP A 92 21.22 9.16 13.93
N PHE A 93 20.61 8.22 14.65
CA PHE A 93 21.18 7.48 15.79
C PHE A 93 21.51 8.35 17.02
N GLU A 94 20.96 9.56 17.11
CA GLU A 94 21.12 10.47 18.25
C GLU A 94 19.81 10.56 19.05
N VAL A 95 19.82 10.10 20.31
CA VAL A 95 18.60 9.99 21.14
C VAL A 95 17.97 11.34 21.52
N ASN A 96 18.77 12.41 21.58
CA ASN A 96 18.31 13.74 21.98
C ASN A 96 17.79 14.58 20.81
N LYS A 97 17.92 14.08 19.58
CA LYS A 97 17.56 14.82 18.37
C LYS A 97 16.04 14.83 18.18
N THR A 98 15.47 16.00 17.92
CA THR A 98 14.04 16.13 17.60
C THR A 98 13.74 15.70 16.17
N LEU A 99 12.46 15.54 15.83
CA LEU A 99 12.05 15.23 14.47
C LEU A 99 12.50 16.30 13.48
N GLU A 100 12.34 17.58 13.83
CA GLU A 100 12.71 18.69 12.95
C GLU A 100 14.22 18.77 12.73
N GLU A 101 15.02 18.33 13.71
CA GLU A 101 16.49 18.31 13.59
C GLU A 101 17.00 17.16 12.72
N TRP A 102 16.16 16.16 12.41
CA TRP A 102 16.52 15.02 11.59
C TRP A 102 17.01 15.43 10.19
N SER A 103 18.10 14.80 9.73
CA SER A 103 18.75 15.13 8.46
C SER A 103 17.87 14.99 7.21
N LEU A 104 16.80 14.20 7.28
CA LEU A 104 15.82 13.99 6.20
C LEU A 104 14.43 14.52 6.56
N TYR A 105 14.33 15.45 7.52
CA TYR A 105 13.06 16.08 7.82
C TYR A 105 12.56 16.91 6.64
N THR A 106 11.30 16.70 6.26
CA THR A 106 10.56 17.54 5.31
C THR A 106 9.45 18.28 6.05
N PRO A 107 9.35 19.62 5.90
CA PRO A 107 8.23 20.35 6.49
C PRO A 107 6.91 19.94 5.82
N PRO A 108 5.79 19.84 6.56
CA PRO A 108 4.49 19.64 5.95
C PRO A 108 4.16 20.81 5.02
N CYS A 109 3.34 20.54 4.01
CA CYS A 109 2.81 21.61 3.16
C CYS A 109 2.06 22.64 4.04
N PRO A 110 2.26 23.97 3.86
CA PRO A 110 1.60 24.98 4.70
C PRO A 110 0.07 24.84 4.73
N ASN A 111 -0.53 24.40 3.62
CA ASN A 111 -1.96 24.11 3.50
C ASN A 111 -2.28 22.60 3.66
N LEU A 112 -1.55 21.88 4.51
CA LEU A 112 -1.91 20.49 4.82
C LEU A 112 -3.20 20.48 5.64
N HIS A 113 -4.29 20.05 5.02
CA HIS A 113 -5.60 19.83 5.61
C HIS A 113 -6.30 18.69 4.86
N PRO A 114 -7.32 18.04 5.44
CA PRO A 114 -8.18 17.11 4.70
C PRO A 114 -8.64 17.64 3.35
N VAL A 115 -8.53 16.85 2.28
CA VAL A 115 -9.19 17.17 1.02
C VAL A 115 -10.70 17.10 1.21
N HIS A 116 -11.39 18.17 0.80
CA HIS A 116 -12.85 18.20 0.70
C HIS A 116 -13.25 17.92 -0.75
N TYR A 117 -13.79 16.71 -0.99
CA TYR A 117 -14.21 16.32 -2.33
C TYR A 117 -15.56 16.94 -2.69
N PRO A 118 -15.84 17.18 -4.00
CA PRO A 118 -17.17 17.59 -4.41
C PRO A 118 -18.20 16.50 -4.10
N ASP A 119 -19.46 16.90 -3.92
CA ASP A 119 -20.58 16.00 -3.61
C ASP A 119 -20.69 14.82 -4.57
N SER A 120 -20.36 15.03 -5.85
CA SER A 120 -20.37 13.98 -6.89
C SER A 120 -19.40 12.82 -6.62
N VAL A 121 -18.39 13.03 -5.78
CA VAL A 121 -17.42 12.01 -5.37
C VAL A 121 -17.79 11.41 -4.02
N ILE A 122 -18.10 12.24 -3.02
CA ILE A 122 -18.34 11.77 -1.65
C ILE A 122 -19.73 11.14 -1.47
N ASN A 123 -20.71 11.56 -2.28
CA ASN A 123 -22.10 11.10 -2.26
C ASN A 123 -22.51 10.57 -3.66
N PRO A 124 -21.99 9.41 -4.09
CA PRO A 124 -22.31 8.84 -5.41
C PRO A 124 -23.80 8.53 -5.54
N LYS A 125 -24.34 8.66 -6.76
CA LYS A 125 -25.73 8.38 -7.08
C LYS A 125 -25.89 6.90 -7.43
N CYS A 126 -25.92 6.05 -6.42
CA CYS A 126 -25.78 4.60 -6.59
C CYS A 126 -26.66 4.00 -7.69
N ASP A 127 -27.95 4.31 -7.76
CA ASP A 127 -28.87 3.71 -8.75
C ASP A 127 -28.67 4.21 -10.19
N THR A 128 -27.84 5.22 -10.41
CA THR A 128 -27.51 5.73 -11.77
C THR A 128 -26.02 5.63 -12.09
N ASP A 129 -25.18 5.45 -11.08
CA ASP A 129 -23.73 5.36 -11.25
C ASP A 129 -23.31 3.92 -11.56
N SER A 130 -22.05 3.79 -11.95
CA SER A 130 -21.44 2.52 -12.33
C SER A 130 -20.05 2.37 -11.74
N LEU A 131 -19.49 1.17 -11.77
CA LEU A 131 -18.06 0.90 -11.59
C LEU A 131 -17.45 0.40 -12.90
N GLN A 132 -16.33 0.98 -13.28
CA GLN A 132 -15.60 0.55 -14.46
C GLN A 132 -14.72 -0.66 -14.11
N ILE A 133 -14.94 -1.79 -14.77
CA ILE A 133 -14.21 -3.05 -14.57
C ILE A 133 -13.38 -3.35 -15.82
N VAL A 134 -12.13 -3.77 -15.64
CA VAL A 134 -11.25 -4.06 -16.79
C VAL A 134 -11.85 -5.12 -17.70
N ASN A 135 -11.95 -4.81 -18.99
CA ASN A 135 -12.43 -5.71 -20.02
C ASN A 135 -11.25 -6.42 -20.70
N PHE A 136 -10.85 -7.58 -20.16
CA PHE A 136 -9.76 -8.37 -20.74
C PHE A 136 -10.09 -8.95 -22.12
N ASP A 137 -11.37 -9.04 -22.49
CA ASP A 137 -11.80 -9.48 -23.83
C ASP A 137 -11.62 -8.36 -24.87
N ASN A 138 -11.57 -7.10 -24.44
CA ASN A 138 -11.31 -5.94 -25.30
C ASN A 138 -9.83 -5.54 -25.30
N ASN A 139 -9.12 -5.89 -26.38
CA ASN A 139 -7.70 -5.59 -26.56
C ASN A 139 -6.84 -5.95 -25.33
N LYS A 140 -7.10 -7.13 -24.72
CA LYS A 140 -6.39 -7.62 -23.53
C LYS A 140 -6.42 -6.64 -22.33
N GLY A 141 -7.50 -5.87 -22.19
CA GLY A 141 -7.68 -4.88 -21.13
C GLY A 141 -7.30 -3.45 -21.52
N LYS A 142 -6.66 -3.24 -22.69
CA LYS A 142 -6.24 -1.91 -23.16
C LYS A 142 -7.39 -1.08 -23.72
N GLY A 143 -8.50 -1.73 -24.07
CA GLY A 143 -9.71 -1.08 -24.58
C GLY A 143 -10.56 -0.42 -23.50
N LEU A 144 -11.81 -0.12 -23.87
CA LEU A 144 -12.80 0.41 -22.94
C LEU A 144 -13.19 -0.65 -21.90
N PRO A 145 -13.41 -0.24 -20.63
CA PRO A 145 -13.84 -1.15 -19.57
C PRO A 145 -15.30 -1.57 -19.74
N TYR A 146 -15.67 -2.65 -19.05
CA TYR A 146 -17.08 -2.90 -18.74
C TYR A 146 -17.59 -1.84 -17.76
N SER A 147 -18.88 -1.53 -17.84
CA SER A 147 -19.58 -0.70 -16.86
C SER A 147 -20.50 -1.59 -16.03
N LEU A 148 -20.21 -1.75 -14.74
CA LEU A 148 -21.09 -2.45 -13.79
C LEU A 148 -22.06 -1.44 -13.19
N HIS A 149 -23.36 -1.62 -13.39
CA HIS A 149 -24.39 -0.78 -12.77
C HIS A 149 -24.39 -0.99 -11.25
N LEU A 150 -24.44 0.12 -10.50
CA LEU A 150 -24.54 0.09 -9.04
C LEU A 150 -26.00 0.24 -8.59
N HIS A 151 -26.22 -0.04 -7.32
CA HIS A 151 -27.53 0.11 -6.69
C HIS A 151 -27.39 0.64 -5.26
N SER A 152 -28.43 1.30 -4.75
CA SER A 152 -28.51 1.59 -3.33
C SER A 152 -28.56 0.28 -2.53
N ILE A 153 -27.94 0.28 -1.34
CA ILE A 153 -27.93 -0.89 -0.46
C ILE A 153 -29.37 -1.22 0.00
N THR A 154 -30.25 -0.22 0.11
CA THR A 154 -31.69 -0.41 0.37
C THR A 154 -32.36 -1.29 -0.67
N GLU A 155 -32.20 -0.97 -1.96
CA GLU A 155 -32.79 -1.79 -3.03
C GLU A 155 -32.14 -3.17 -3.12
N GLN A 156 -30.85 -3.30 -2.78
CA GLN A 156 -30.18 -4.60 -2.70
C GLN A 156 -30.77 -5.47 -1.58
N LEU A 157 -31.04 -4.92 -0.38
CA LEU A 157 -31.70 -5.65 0.70
C LEU A 157 -33.13 -6.09 0.33
N LYS A 158 -33.86 -5.28 -0.45
CA LYS A 158 -35.19 -5.65 -0.96
C LYS A 158 -35.10 -6.76 -2.01
N SER A 159 -34.20 -6.61 -2.98
CA SER A 159 -33.95 -7.60 -4.04
C SER A 159 -33.51 -8.94 -3.45
N TRP A 160 -32.75 -8.92 -2.35
CA TRP A 160 -32.39 -10.10 -1.59
C TRP A 160 -33.61 -10.85 -1.05
N LYS A 161 -34.53 -10.14 -0.38
CA LYS A 161 -35.76 -10.76 0.15
C LYS A 161 -36.63 -11.36 -0.96
N GLU A 162 -36.74 -10.66 -2.08
CA GLU A 162 -37.48 -11.16 -3.25
C GLU A 162 -36.83 -12.40 -3.88
N TRP A 163 -35.50 -12.43 -3.95
CA TRP A 163 -34.74 -13.58 -4.44
C TRP A 163 -34.84 -14.77 -3.48
N GLU A 164 -34.70 -14.54 -2.17
CA GLU A 164 -34.80 -15.58 -1.14
C GLU A 164 -36.18 -16.25 -1.16
N ALA A 165 -37.25 -15.49 -1.36
CA ALA A 165 -38.61 -16.01 -1.46
C ALA A 165 -38.83 -16.96 -2.66
N LYS A 166 -38.01 -16.84 -3.72
CA LYS A 166 -38.08 -17.73 -4.90
C LYS A 166 -37.41 -19.08 -4.68
N ASN A 167 -36.64 -19.24 -3.59
CA ASN A 167 -35.91 -20.46 -3.26
C ASN A 167 -35.02 -20.96 -4.44
N GLU A 168 -34.37 -20.03 -5.12
CA GLU A 168 -33.47 -20.31 -6.24
C GLU A 168 -32.17 -20.98 -5.78
N THR A 169 -31.45 -21.59 -6.72
CA THR A 169 -30.14 -22.20 -6.43
C THR A 169 -29.09 -21.10 -6.25
N SER A 170 -28.32 -21.19 -5.16
CA SER A 170 -27.20 -20.29 -4.88
C SER A 170 -26.21 -20.21 -6.06
N PRO A 171 -25.85 -19.00 -6.53
CA PRO A 171 -24.81 -18.86 -7.55
C PRO A 171 -23.40 -19.14 -7.00
N PHE A 172 -22.55 -19.65 -7.88
CA PHE A 172 -21.17 -20.01 -7.59
C PHE A 172 -20.23 -19.02 -8.27
N TYR A 173 -20.09 -17.81 -7.71
CA TYR A 173 -19.35 -16.72 -8.36
C TYR A 173 -17.89 -17.06 -8.68
N GLY A 174 -17.26 -17.98 -7.94
CA GLY A 174 -15.87 -18.44 -8.17
C GLY A 174 -15.59 -19.02 -9.56
N TYR A 175 -16.61 -19.48 -10.28
CA TYR A 175 -16.47 -20.09 -11.61
C TYR A 175 -17.04 -19.23 -12.75
N ILE A 176 -17.56 -18.04 -12.44
CA ILE A 176 -18.18 -17.15 -13.42
C ILE A 176 -17.14 -16.18 -13.97
N LYS A 177 -17.13 -15.99 -15.29
CA LYS A 177 -16.23 -15.05 -15.95
C LYS A 177 -16.62 -13.61 -15.66
N THR A 178 -15.65 -12.70 -15.71
CA THR A 178 -15.87 -11.26 -15.52
C THR A 178 -17.01 -10.71 -16.39
N ALA A 179 -17.04 -11.04 -17.69
CA ALA A 179 -18.07 -10.60 -18.62
C ALA A 179 -19.51 -10.97 -18.18
N ASP A 180 -19.67 -12.08 -17.46
CA ASP A 180 -20.96 -12.54 -16.94
C ASP A 180 -21.28 -12.00 -15.54
N LEU A 181 -20.27 -11.52 -14.80
CA LEU A 181 -20.42 -10.89 -13.48
C LEU A 181 -20.74 -9.39 -13.55
N VAL A 182 -20.61 -8.78 -14.74
CA VAL A 182 -20.80 -7.33 -14.93
C VAL A 182 -22.03 -6.97 -15.77
N LYS A 183 -22.83 -7.97 -16.17
CA LYS A 183 -24.11 -7.71 -16.86
C LYS A 183 -25.07 -6.98 -15.93
N ASN A 184 -25.91 -6.12 -16.49
CA ASN A 184 -26.97 -5.44 -15.76
C ASN A 184 -28.11 -6.42 -15.42
N GLN A 185 -27.93 -7.14 -14.33
CA GLN A 185 -28.88 -8.07 -13.72
C GLN A 185 -28.63 -8.11 -12.21
N TYR A 186 -29.60 -8.61 -11.45
CA TYR A 186 -29.41 -8.78 -10.02
C TYR A 186 -28.50 -9.98 -9.71
N TYR A 187 -27.39 -9.73 -9.02
CA TYR A 187 -26.53 -10.77 -8.45
C TYR A 187 -26.87 -10.91 -6.96
N PRO A 188 -27.52 -12.00 -6.53
CA PRO A 188 -28.00 -12.15 -5.17
C PRO A 188 -26.88 -12.15 -4.14
N PHE A 189 -26.93 -11.16 -3.24
CA PHE A 189 -25.97 -10.99 -2.16
C PHE A 189 -26.69 -10.83 -0.82
N ASP A 190 -26.31 -11.67 0.16
CA ASP A 190 -26.85 -11.63 1.51
C ASP A 190 -25.95 -10.79 2.40
N TYR A 191 -26.44 -9.65 2.86
CA TYR A 191 -25.73 -8.81 3.82
C TYR A 191 -25.76 -9.38 5.24
N GLY A 192 -26.59 -10.39 5.53
CA GLY A 192 -26.80 -10.93 6.87
C GLY A 192 -27.60 -10.01 7.80
N TYR A 193 -28.07 -8.87 7.29
CA TYR A 193 -28.74 -7.84 8.07
C TYR A 193 -30.25 -8.09 8.17
N LYS A 194 -30.77 -8.12 9.41
CA LYS A 194 -32.20 -8.32 9.71
C LYS A 194 -32.85 -7.16 10.47
N GLY A 195 -32.09 -6.11 10.77
CA GLY A 195 -32.59 -4.95 11.50
C GLY A 195 -33.37 -3.96 10.64
N ASP A 196 -33.91 -2.92 11.29
CA ASP A 196 -34.63 -1.83 10.66
C ASP A 196 -33.70 -0.82 9.97
N ASP A 197 -34.27 0.17 9.29
CA ASP A 197 -33.48 1.26 8.73
C ASP A 197 -32.99 2.23 9.80
N THR A 198 -31.67 2.33 9.97
CA THR A 198 -31.05 3.19 10.99
C THR A 198 -30.74 4.60 10.50
N SER A 199 -31.15 4.98 9.28
CA SER A 199 -30.85 6.30 8.69
C SER A 199 -31.40 7.49 9.50
N SER A 200 -32.39 7.28 10.38
CA SER A 200 -32.92 8.30 11.29
C SER A 200 -32.06 8.53 12.54
N ILE A 201 -31.12 7.63 12.84
CA ILE A 201 -30.22 7.69 14.00
C ILE A 201 -28.96 8.43 13.61
N SER A 202 -28.50 9.37 14.44
CA SER A 202 -27.24 10.11 14.19
C SER A 202 -26.02 9.18 14.08
N ASP A 203 -25.01 9.56 13.30
CA ASP A 203 -23.75 8.77 13.17
C ASP A 203 -23.09 8.54 14.54
N ASP A 204 -23.10 9.55 15.41
CA ASP A 204 -22.50 9.46 16.74
C ASP A 204 -23.20 8.44 17.64
N GLU A 205 -24.53 8.42 17.65
CA GLU A 205 -25.30 7.46 18.44
C GLU A 205 -25.18 6.04 17.88
N TYR A 206 -25.25 5.91 16.56
CA TYR A 206 -25.17 4.61 15.89
C TYR A 206 -23.80 3.97 16.08
N TYR A 207 -22.72 4.67 15.74
CA TYR A 207 -21.38 4.07 15.79
C TYR A 207 -20.90 3.78 17.21
N LYS A 208 -21.31 4.58 18.22
CA LYS A 208 -21.10 4.22 19.65
C LYS A 208 -21.68 2.87 20.00
N THR A 209 -22.84 2.53 19.46
CA THR A 209 -23.48 1.23 19.70
C THR A 209 -22.78 0.12 18.93
N VAL A 210 -22.38 0.37 17.68
CA VAL A 210 -21.76 -0.64 16.81
C VAL A 210 -20.36 -1.05 17.29
N VAL A 211 -19.54 -0.14 17.80
CA VAL A 211 -18.17 -0.48 18.26
C VAL A 211 -18.15 -1.45 19.44
N ASP A 212 -19.20 -1.44 20.25
CA ASP A 212 -19.40 -2.31 21.42
C ASP A 212 -20.37 -3.48 21.14
N SER A 213 -20.93 -3.57 19.93
CA SER A 213 -21.87 -4.65 19.57
C SER A 213 -21.18 -6.01 19.57
N ARG A 214 -21.94 -7.10 19.72
CA ARG A 214 -21.36 -8.45 19.63
C ARG A 214 -20.95 -8.78 18.20
N MET A 215 -19.96 -9.67 18.04
CA MET A 215 -19.45 -10.09 16.72
C MET A 215 -20.46 -10.95 15.93
N ASP A 216 -21.43 -11.54 16.61
CA ASP A 216 -22.55 -12.29 16.02
C ASP A 216 -23.76 -11.40 15.65
N GLU A 217 -23.65 -10.08 15.84
CA GLU A 217 -24.63 -9.08 15.39
C GLU A 217 -24.12 -8.40 14.11
N VAL A 218 -25.02 -8.23 13.15
CA VAL A 218 -24.71 -7.61 11.85
C VAL A 218 -25.16 -6.14 11.87
N PRO A 219 -24.24 -5.17 11.73
CA PRO A 219 -24.61 -3.77 11.60
C PRO A 219 -25.36 -3.47 10.31
N ASP A 220 -26.03 -2.31 10.27
CA ASP A 220 -26.73 -1.84 9.09
C ASP A 220 -25.75 -1.58 7.92
N PRO A 221 -25.83 -2.32 6.81
CA PRO A 221 -24.88 -2.22 5.71
C PRO A 221 -24.95 -0.88 4.98
N ARG A 222 -26.05 -0.11 5.13
CA ARG A 222 -26.16 1.26 4.59
C ARG A 222 -25.16 2.22 5.23
N ARG A 223 -24.60 1.84 6.39
CA ARG A 223 -23.64 2.61 7.19
C ARG A 223 -22.30 1.89 7.33
N ARG A 224 -21.99 1.02 6.37
CA ARG A 224 -20.73 0.28 6.27
C ARG A 224 -19.51 1.21 6.39
N ARG A 225 -18.55 0.80 7.21
CA ARG A 225 -17.29 1.55 7.41
C ARG A 225 -16.22 1.05 6.45
N LEU A 226 -15.21 1.89 6.24
CA LEU A 226 -14.07 1.63 5.38
C LEU A 226 -12.78 2.00 6.13
N PHE A 227 -11.84 1.06 6.22
CA PHE A 227 -10.58 1.22 6.98
C PHE A 227 -9.35 1.14 6.08
N SER A 228 -8.30 1.88 6.44
CA SER A 228 -7.00 1.82 5.76
C SER A 228 -5.94 1.18 6.65
N PHE A 229 -5.28 0.14 6.14
CA PHE A 229 -4.21 -0.60 6.80
C PHE A 229 -2.93 -0.50 5.99
N ILE A 230 -1.99 0.35 6.42
CA ILE A 230 -0.77 0.66 5.68
C ILE A 230 0.50 0.38 6.47
N LEU A 231 1.58 0.14 5.74
CA LEU A 231 2.95 0.06 6.26
C LEU A 231 3.61 1.42 6.05
N PHE A 232 4.17 2.00 7.11
CA PHE A 232 4.89 3.26 7.04
C PHE A 232 6.37 3.09 7.38
N ASN A 233 7.22 3.85 6.67
CA ASN A 233 8.62 4.00 7.03
C ASN A 233 9.00 5.48 7.20
N SER A 234 9.60 6.12 6.20
CA SER A 234 10.19 7.46 6.37
C SER A 234 9.67 8.45 5.32
N GLU A 235 8.63 8.09 4.58
CA GLU A 235 8.11 8.82 3.43
C GLU A 235 7.02 9.82 3.83
N PHE A 236 7.38 10.80 4.66
CA PHE A 236 6.45 11.76 5.25
C PHE A 236 5.58 12.51 4.22
N ASP A 237 6.16 12.98 3.12
CA ASP A 237 5.42 13.68 2.06
C ASP A 237 4.33 12.79 1.44
N MET A 238 4.59 11.48 1.32
CA MET A 238 3.57 10.53 0.85
C MET A 238 2.51 10.26 1.92
N LEU A 239 2.88 10.20 3.21
CA LEU A 239 1.90 10.03 4.28
C LEU A 239 1.00 11.25 4.42
N ASP A 240 1.55 12.46 4.34
CA ASP A 240 0.78 13.70 4.32
C ASP A 240 -0.22 13.72 3.15
N LEU A 241 0.25 13.32 1.96
CA LEU A 241 -0.62 13.16 0.78
C LEU A 241 -1.73 12.15 1.06
N TYR A 242 -1.37 10.95 1.53
CA TYR A 242 -2.29 9.86 1.78
C TYR A 242 -3.37 10.21 2.80
N LEU A 243 -2.99 10.79 3.94
CA LEU A 243 -3.93 11.19 4.99
C LEU A 243 -4.86 12.29 4.51
N SER A 244 -4.33 13.28 3.78
CA SER A 244 -5.13 14.36 3.19
C SER A 244 -6.15 13.83 2.18
N GLU A 245 -5.71 13.01 1.23
CA GLU A 245 -6.51 12.45 0.14
C GLU A 245 -7.65 11.56 0.65
N TYR A 246 -7.49 10.92 1.82
CA TYR A 246 -8.48 9.96 2.29
C TYR A 246 -9.17 10.30 3.60
N TYR A 247 -8.92 11.47 4.19
CA TYR A 247 -9.53 11.80 5.49
C TYR A 247 -11.06 11.72 5.46
N GLU A 248 -11.72 12.11 4.38
CA GLU A 248 -13.17 11.99 4.23
C GLU A 248 -13.65 10.60 3.79
N VAL A 249 -12.73 9.73 3.37
CA VAL A 249 -13.02 8.40 2.82
C VAL A 249 -12.94 7.32 3.90
N PHE A 250 -11.81 7.27 4.63
CA PHE A 250 -11.57 6.28 5.67
C PHE A 250 -12.15 6.72 7.01
N ASP A 251 -12.69 5.74 7.74
CA ASP A 251 -13.14 5.93 9.11
C ASP A 251 -11.95 5.84 10.09
N TYR A 252 -10.96 4.98 9.81
CA TYR A 252 -9.69 4.91 10.54
C TYR A 252 -8.50 4.58 9.63
N PHE A 253 -7.32 5.06 10.04
CA PHE A 253 -6.02 4.71 9.49
C PHE A 253 -5.23 3.92 10.53
N PHE A 254 -5.03 2.63 10.29
CA PHE A 254 -4.13 1.79 11.07
C PHE A 254 -2.76 1.79 10.39
N ILE A 255 -1.76 2.31 11.10
CA ILE A 255 -0.43 2.54 10.54
C ILE A 255 0.57 1.64 11.27
N TYR A 256 0.98 0.58 10.58
CA TYR A 256 2.05 -0.29 11.04
C TYR A 256 3.40 0.41 10.88
N GLU A 257 4.21 0.39 11.93
CA GLU A 257 5.57 0.90 11.89
C GLU A 257 6.52 -0.01 12.67
N SER A 258 7.55 -0.54 12.03
CA SER A 258 8.58 -1.32 12.76
C SER A 258 9.63 -0.40 13.37
N ASN A 259 10.20 -0.74 14.53
CA ASN A 259 11.38 -0.05 15.07
C ASN A 259 12.72 -0.58 14.51
N THR A 260 12.67 -1.53 13.57
CA THR A 260 13.84 -2.00 12.81
C THR A 260 13.55 -1.99 11.30
N THR A 261 14.59 -1.83 10.49
CA THR A 261 14.50 -2.11 9.04
C THR A 261 14.26 -3.60 8.79
N PHE A 262 13.84 -3.99 7.59
CA PHE A 262 13.77 -5.41 7.20
C PHE A 262 15.14 -6.09 7.19
N THR A 263 16.24 -5.33 7.12
CA THR A 263 17.60 -5.87 7.28
C THR A 263 18.06 -5.95 8.74
N GLY A 264 17.26 -5.43 9.68
CA GLY A 264 17.43 -5.62 11.12
C GLY A 264 18.17 -4.49 11.82
N ILE A 265 18.34 -3.36 11.14
CA ILE A 265 18.98 -2.16 11.69
C ILE A 265 17.94 -1.43 12.54
N PRO A 266 18.22 -1.12 13.82
CA PRO A 266 17.34 -0.27 14.62
C PRO A 266 17.08 1.07 13.94
N LYS A 267 15.83 1.53 13.93
CA LYS A 267 15.42 2.80 13.34
C LYS A 267 14.45 3.56 14.26
N PRO A 268 14.32 4.88 14.08
CA PRO A 268 13.23 5.62 14.69
C PRO A 268 11.85 5.09 14.27
N LEU A 269 10.89 5.25 15.17
CA LEU A 269 9.47 5.20 14.85
C LEU A 269 9.04 6.58 14.35
N TYR A 270 9.38 6.90 13.10
CA TYR A 270 9.11 8.16 12.42
C TYR A 270 7.66 8.64 12.60
N PHE A 271 6.66 7.81 12.29
CA PHE A 271 5.25 8.20 12.41
C PHE A 271 4.84 8.34 13.88
N THR A 272 5.13 7.34 14.70
CA THR A 272 4.71 7.32 16.10
C THR A 272 5.30 8.49 16.87
N ARG A 273 6.59 8.81 16.67
CA ARG A 273 7.24 9.98 17.27
C ARG A 273 6.66 11.28 16.73
N SER A 274 6.40 11.39 15.43
CA SER A 274 5.76 12.59 14.87
C SER A 274 4.40 12.87 15.50
N LEU A 275 3.61 11.82 15.72
CA LEU A 275 2.29 11.90 16.34
C LEU A 275 2.34 12.31 17.82
N LEU A 276 3.40 11.93 18.55
CA LEU A 276 3.56 12.20 19.98
C LEU A 276 4.31 13.50 20.28
N GLU A 277 5.24 13.90 19.41
CA GLU A 277 6.21 14.97 19.69
C GLU A 277 5.92 16.26 18.91
N THR A 278 5.04 16.23 17.89
CA THR A 278 4.81 17.37 16.99
C THR A 278 3.33 17.62 16.69
N ASP A 279 3.06 18.78 16.08
CA ASP A 279 1.75 19.24 15.63
C ASP A 279 1.40 18.79 14.19
N ARG A 280 2.29 18.06 13.48
CA ARG A 280 2.14 17.70 12.05
C ARG A 280 0.80 17.04 11.71
N TYR A 281 0.29 16.19 12.61
CA TYR A 281 -0.89 15.37 12.38
C TYR A 281 -2.12 15.75 13.23
N ASP A 282 -2.11 16.93 13.86
CA ASP A 282 -3.20 17.36 14.75
C ASP A 282 -4.58 17.42 14.07
N LYS A 283 -4.62 17.73 12.78
CA LYS A 283 -5.87 17.80 11.98
C LYS A 283 -6.42 16.43 11.58
N PHE A 284 -5.67 15.35 11.78
CA PHE A 284 -6.01 13.99 11.35
C PHE A 284 -6.13 13.00 12.52
N LYS A 285 -5.62 13.37 13.71
CA LYS A 285 -5.36 12.47 14.84
C LYS A 285 -6.60 11.76 15.40
N ASP A 286 -7.80 12.24 15.11
CA ASP A 286 -9.06 11.63 15.50
C ASP A 286 -9.35 10.31 14.76
N LYS A 287 -8.59 9.99 13.72
CA LYS A 287 -8.69 8.73 12.95
C LYS A 287 -7.42 7.89 12.91
N LEU A 288 -6.31 8.38 13.47
CA LEU A 288 -5.01 7.71 13.38
C LEU A 288 -4.80 6.71 14.51
N ILE A 289 -4.45 5.48 14.16
CA ILE A 289 -4.11 4.40 15.09
C ILE A 289 -2.65 3.96 14.83
N PRO A 290 -1.67 4.39 15.65
CA PRO A 290 -0.29 3.92 15.54
C PRO A 290 -0.17 2.47 16.02
N PHE A 291 0.52 1.65 15.24
CA PHE A 291 0.88 0.29 15.61
C PHE A 291 2.39 0.07 15.45
N PRO A 292 3.19 0.53 16.43
CA PRO A 292 4.62 0.29 16.40
C PRO A 292 4.94 -1.14 16.85
N VAL A 293 5.82 -1.81 16.12
CA VAL A 293 6.13 -3.23 16.34
C VAL A 293 7.63 -3.46 16.48
N ASN A 294 7.99 -4.29 17.46
CA ASN A 294 9.32 -4.88 17.57
C ASN A 294 9.37 -6.13 16.70
N ILE A 295 10.14 -6.11 15.60
CA ILE A 295 10.34 -7.31 14.80
C ILE A 295 11.44 -8.16 15.43
N ILE A 296 11.06 -9.28 16.03
CA ILE A 296 11.97 -10.23 16.70
C ILE A 296 12.43 -11.35 15.76
N ILE A 297 11.83 -11.47 14.57
CA ILE A 297 12.12 -12.53 13.61
C ILE A 297 13.52 -12.33 13.01
N ASN A 298 14.38 -13.35 13.13
CA ASN A 298 15.77 -13.35 12.65
C ASN A 298 16.13 -14.62 11.85
N GLU A 299 15.11 -15.33 11.37
CA GLU A 299 15.28 -16.55 10.56
C GLU A 299 15.61 -16.22 9.10
N ASP A 300 16.28 -17.16 8.42
CA ASP A 300 16.54 -17.10 6.99
C ASP A 300 15.79 -18.25 6.32
N ASN A 301 14.82 -17.92 5.46
CA ASN A 301 14.00 -18.90 4.75
C ASN A 301 14.62 -19.36 3.41
N GLY A 302 15.93 -19.10 3.21
CA GLY A 302 16.65 -19.40 1.97
C GLY A 302 16.57 -18.28 0.92
N ARG A 303 15.79 -17.22 1.19
CA ARG A 303 15.75 -15.98 0.40
C ARG A 303 16.28 -14.77 1.17
N GLY A 304 16.87 -14.99 2.34
CA GLY A 304 17.36 -13.96 3.24
C GLY A 304 16.37 -13.62 4.36
N LYS A 305 16.88 -12.95 5.38
CA LYS A 305 16.14 -12.64 6.63
C LYS A 305 15.07 -11.56 6.51
N ALA A 306 15.02 -10.87 5.38
CA ALA A 306 14.10 -9.76 5.17
C ALA A 306 12.67 -10.23 4.84
N PHE A 307 12.53 -11.29 4.04
CA PHE A 307 11.22 -11.83 3.66
C PHE A 307 10.38 -12.31 4.86
N PRO A 308 10.94 -13.10 5.81
CA PRO A 308 10.23 -13.46 7.05
C PRO A 308 9.61 -12.28 7.79
N ARG A 309 10.36 -11.17 7.87
CA ARG A 309 9.92 -9.95 8.55
C ARG A 309 8.81 -9.24 7.79
N GLU A 310 8.89 -9.21 6.47
CA GLU A 310 7.88 -8.64 5.58
C GLU A 310 6.56 -9.43 5.62
N HIS A 311 6.65 -10.77 5.60
CA HIS A 311 5.50 -11.66 5.74
C HIS A 311 4.79 -11.43 7.08
N ASN A 312 5.53 -11.41 8.18
CA ASN A 312 4.97 -11.14 9.51
C ASN A 312 4.31 -9.75 9.60
N ALA A 313 4.95 -8.71 9.06
CA ALA A 313 4.36 -7.36 9.02
C ALA A 313 3.00 -7.38 8.29
N ARG A 314 2.89 -8.10 7.17
CA ARG A 314 1.62 -8.26 6.42
C ARG A 314 0.57 -9.09 7.16
N ARG A 315 0.96 -10.07 7.97
CA ARG A 315 0.03 -10.84 8.82
C ARG A 315 -0.51 -9.96 9.95
N LEU A 316 0.38 -9.25 10.64
CA LEU A 316 0.01 -8.41 11.80
C LEU A 316 -0.80 -7.18 11.40
N VAL A 317 -0.43 -6.49 10.30
CA VAL A 317 -1.13 -5.26 9.89
C VAL A 317 -2.62 -5.48 9.62
N ILE A 318 -3.00 -6.64 9.08
CA ILE A 318 -4.42 -6.98 8.88
C ILE A 318 -5.07 -7.45 10.17
N SER A 319 -4.48 -8.43 10.84
CA SER A 319 -5.10 -9.06 12.02
C SER A 319 -5.28 -8.07 13.17
N GLU A 320 -4.25 -7.29 13.48
CA GLU A 320 -4.31 -6.27 14.53
C GLU A 320 -5.05 -5.02 14.06
N GLY A 321 -5.01 -4.69 12.76
CA GLY A 321 -5.81 -3.61 12.19
C GLY A 321 -7.31 -3.83 12.36
N LEU A 322 -7.82 -5.03 12.03
CA LEU A 322 -9.23 -5.40 12.20
C LEU A 322 -9.69 -5.33 13.67
N LYS A 323 -8.82 -5.75 14.60
CA LYS A 323 -9.07 -5.65 16.05
C LYS A 323 -9.11 -4.20 16.51
N ALA A 324 -8.15 -3.38 16.10
CA ALA A 324 -8.00 -2.01 16.55
C ALA A 324 -9.16 -1.11 16.12
N VAL A 325 -9.75 -1.36 14.95
CA VAL A 325 -10.90 -0.59 14.43
C VAL A 325 -12.26 -1.17 14.85
N HIS A 326 -12.27 -2.22 15.67
CA HIS A 326 -13.49 -2.94 16.06
C HIS A 326 -14.32 -3.34 14.82
N ALA A 327 -13.68 -3.95 13.82
CA ALA A 327 -14.35 -4.33 12.58
C ALA A 327 -15.55 -5.26 12.83
N ARG A 328 -16.61 -5.08 12.04
CA ARG A 328 -17.87 -5.84 12.09
C ARG A 328 -18.27 -6.33 10.70
N HIS A 329 -19.10 -7.37 10.65
CA HIS A 329 -19.47 -8.02 9.39
C HIS A 329 -19.93 -6.99 8.35
N GLY A 330 -19.37 -7.07 7.14
CA GLY A 330 -19.70 -6.16 6.06
C GLY A 330 -18.81 -4.91 5.98
N ASP A 331 -18.08 -4.53 7.05
CA ASP A 331 -17.09 -3.46 6.95
C ASP A 331 -16.03 -3.77 5.88
N ILE A 332 -15.49 -2.74 5.23
CA ILE A 332 -14.44 -2.89 4.21
C ILE A 332 -13.11 -2.47 4.83
N TYR A 333 -12.06 -3.18 4.47
CA TYR A 333 -10.70 -2.71 4.70
C TYR A 333 -9.89 -2.72 3.42
N MET A 334 -8.99 -1.75 3.33
CA MET A 334 -8.01 -1.62 2.27
C MET A 334 -6.62 -1.86 2.85
N HIS A 335 -5.83 -2.69 2.17
CA HIS A 335 -4.43 -2.89 2.48
C HIS A 335 -3.55 -2.67 1.26
N GLY A 336 -2.51 -1.85 1.42
CA GLY A 336 -1.51 -1.58 0.40
C GLY A 336 -0.25 -1.01 1.04
N ASP A 337 0.81 -0.96 0.25
CA ASP A 337 1.95 -0.13 0.59
C ASP A 337 1.55 1.36 0.47
N LEU A 338 2.26 2.27 1.13
CA LEU A 338 1.89 3.70 1.17
C LEU A 338 1.84 4.34 -0.23
N ASP A 339 2.66 3.84 -1.16
CA ASP A 339 2.72 4.27 -2.56
C ASP A 339 1.63 3.68 -3.45
N GLU A 340 0.67 2.93 -2.89
CA GLU A 340 -0.46 2.34 -3.61
C GLU A 340 -1.77 3.01 -3.23
N ILE A 341 -2.18 3.97 -4.06
CA ILE A 341 -3.25 4.90 -3.76
C ILE A 341 -4.44 4.57 -4.67
N MET A 342 -5.50 4.00 -4.10
CA MET A 342 -6.81 3.89 -4.74
C MET A 342 -7.43 5.27 -5.00
N LYS A 343 -8.14 5.42 -6.12
CA LYS A 343 -8.81 6.70 -6.39
C LYS A 343 -10.03 6.88 -5.46
N PRO A 344 -10.18 8.05 -4.80
CA PRO A 344 -11.28 8.33 -3.87
C PRO A 344 -12.67 8.06 -4.46
N HIS A 345 -12.90 8.44 -5.72
CA HIS A 345 -14.17 8.22 -6.40
C HIS A 345 -14.51 6.73 -6.61
N VAL A 346 -13.54 5.83 -6.59
CA VAL A 346 -13.80 4.38 -6.57
C VAL A 346 -14.17 3.93 -5.16
N LEU A 347 -13.38 4.31 -4.15
CA LEU A 347 -13.63 3.93 -2.76
C LEU A 347 -15.00 4.40 -2.26
N MET A 348 -15.44 5.60 -2.61
CA MET A 348 -16.74 6.12 -2.17
C MET A 348 -17.92 5.37 -2.79
N ARG A 349 -17.82 4.97 -4.06
CA ARG A 349 -18.80 4.07 -4.70
C ARG A 349 -18.82 2.70 -4.02
N LEU A 350 -17.65 2.14 -3.70
CA LEU A 350 -17.56 0.87 -2.96
C LEU A 350 -18.12 0.98 -1.52
N LYS A 351 -17.90 2.11 -0.83
CA LYS A 351 -18.38 2.32 0.54
C LYS A 351 -19.90 2.49 0.57
N LYS A 352 -20.44 3.38 -0.26
CA LYS A 352 -21.83 3.87 -0.20
C LYS A 352 -22.84 3.06 -1.03
N CYS A 353 -22.40 2.38 -2.08
CA CYS A 353 -23.27 1.63 -2.98
C CYS A 353 -23.11 0.11 -2.81
N GLY A 354 -24.15 -0.62 -3.21
CA GLY A 354 -24.12 -2.07 -3.37
C GLY A 354 -24.20 -2.49 -4.83
N GLY A 355 -24.26 -3.80 -5.07
CA GLY A 355 -24.30 -4.40 -6.40
C GLY A 355 -22.92 -4.75 -6.97
N TRP A 356 -21.87 -4.68 -6.16
CA TRP A 356 -20.50 -5.06 -6.53
C TRP A 356 -19.93 -6.18 -5.65
N GLU A 357 -20.57 -6.48 -4.53
CA GLU A 357 -20.07 -7.38 -3.48
C GLU A 357 -19.77 -8.79 -4.01
N HIS A 358 -20.55 -9.28 -4.97
CA HIS A 358 -20.37 -10.58 -5.63
C HIS A 358 -19.05 -10.71 -6.41
N LEU A 359 -18.38 -9.59 -6.71
CA LEU A 359 -17.05 -9.58 -7.33
C LEU A 359 -15.96 -10.07 -6.37
N GLN A 360 -16.21 -10.07 -5.06
CA GLN A 360 -15.25 -10.47 -4.02
C GLN A 360 -15.83 -11.54 -3.09
N MET A 361 -17.05 -11.35 -2.58
CA MET A 361 -17.71 -12.25 -1.65
C MET A 361 -18.61 -13.27 -2.35
N GLY A 362 -18.83 -14.41 -1.70
CA GLY A 362 -19.78 -15.43 -2.12
C GLY A 362 -21.18 -15.16 -1.56
N ILE A 363 -22.15 -15.99 -1.94
CA ILE A 363 -23.49 -16.00 -1.33
C ILE A 363 -23.45 -16.84 -0.06
N GLY A 364 -23.57 -16.24 1.13
CA GLY A 364 -23.45 -17.03 2.34
C GLY A 364 -23.98 -16.44 3.65
N GLY A 365 -24.58 -15.25 3.62
CA GLY A 365 -25.15 -14.60 4.80
C GLY A 365 -24.14 -14.07 5.80
N GLY A 366 -24.66 -13.53 6.91
CA GLY A 366 -23.88 -12.99 8.01
C GLY A 366 -23.61 -14.01 9.13
N PRO A 367 -22.82 -13.63 10.15
CA PRO A 367 -22.68 -14.43 11.37
C PRO A 367 -24.05 -14.61 12.04
N LYS A 368 -24.19 -15.72 12.77
CA LYS A 368 -25.36 -16.02 13.57
C LYS A 368 -25.01 -16.12 15.04
N SER A 369 -26.01 -15.93 15.90
CA SER A 369 -25.83 -16.11 17.33
C SER A 369 -25.39 -17.54 17.68
N PHE A 370 -24.45 -17.69 18.60
CA PHE A 370 -24.08 -19.00 19.16
C PHE A 370 -25.23 -19.69 19.93
N LYS A 371 -26.34 -19.00 20.16
CA LYS A 371 -27.57 -19.58 20.72
C LYS A 371 -28.45 -20.26 19.65
N ASP A 372 -28.23 -19.98 18.37
CA ASP A 372 -28.96 -20.61 17.27
C ASP A 372 -28.51 -22.08 17.14
N GLU A 373 -29.46 -23.02 17.17
CA GLU A 373 -29.18 -24.46 17.13
C GLU A 373 -28.54 -24.94 15.82
N SER A 374 -28.64 -24.14 14.75
CA SER A 374 -28.01 -24.42 13.46
C SER A 374 -26.53 -24.02 13.39
N VAL A 375 -26.03 -23.29 14.40
CA VAL A 375 -24.67 -22.74 14.39
C VAL A 375 -23.69 -23.68 15.08
N GLU A 376 -22.63 -24.00 14.37
CA GLU A 376 -21.48 -24.76 14.85
C GLU A 376 -20.19 -24.03 14.50
N THR A 377 -19.16 -24.17 15.33
CA THR A 377 -17.84 -23.55 15.10
C THR A 377 -16.72 -24.58 15.07
N TYR A 378 -15.87 -24.50 14.06
CA TYR A 378 -14.71 -25.38 13.92
C TYR A 378 -13.55 -25.02 14.85
N PHE A 379 -13.67 -23.95 15.64
CA PHE A 379 -12.73 -23.66 16.73
C PHE A 379 -13.00 -24.53 17.95
N LEU A 380 -14.28 -24.78 18.28
CA LEU A 380 -14.66 -25.55 19.47
C LEU A 380 -14.98 -27.02 19.16
N ASN A 381 -15.45 -27.30 17.94
CA ASN A 381 -15.85 -28.64 17.53
C ASN A 381 -14.86 -29.25 16.52
N PRO A 382 -13.82 -29.98 16.98
CA PRO A 382 -12.84 -30.59 16.09
C PRO A 382 -13.43 -31.67 15.17
N ASN A 383 -14.65 -32.14 15.46
CA ASN A 383 -15.31 -33.20 14.69
C ASN A 383 -16.12 -32.69 13.49
N LEU A 384 -16.18 -31.37 13.26
CA LEU A 384 -16.75 -30.82 12.02
C LEU A 384 -15.94 -31.21 10.78
N GLY A 385 -14.68 -31.63 10.97
CA GLY A 385 -13.84 -32.11 9.87
C GLY A 385 -13.48 -31.03 8.85
N VAL A 386 -13.43 -29.75 9.25
CA VAL A 386 -13.03 -28.66 8.37
C VAL A 386 -11.56 -28.85 7.99
N GLU A 387 -11.35 -29.12 6.70
CA GLU A 387 -10.02 -29.32 6.16
C GLU A 387 -9.19 -28.03 6.23
N ILE A 388 -7.89 -28.20 6.38
CA ILE A 388 -6.91 -27.13 6.36
C ILE A 388 -6.00 -27.36 5.17
N ASN A 389 -5.74 -26.32 4.39
CA ASN A 389 -4.81 -26.42 3.25
C ASN A 389 -3.34 -26.32 3.71
N ASP A 390 -2.42 -26.46 2.76
CA ASP A 390 -0.97 -26.50 3.02
C ASP A 390 -0.39 -25.19 3.61
N ILE A 391 -1.20 -24.13 3.62
CA ILE A 391 -0.86 -22.81 4.17
C ILE A 391 -1.65 -22.55 5.46
N GLY A 392 -2.29 -23.54 6.08
CA GLY A 392 -2.98 -23.38 7.36
C GLY A 392 -4.37 -22.73 7.28
N PHE A 393 -4.95 -22.53 6.08
CA PHE A 393 -6.31 -21.97 5.93
C PHE A 393 -7.38 -23.03 6.05
N TYR A 394 -8.43 -22.70 6.79
CA TYR A 394 -9.68 -23.45 6.78
C TYR A 394 -10.31 -23.41 5.37
N ARG A 395 -10.52 -24.58 4.76
CA ARG A 395 -11.15 -24.74 3.44
C ARG A 395 -12.66 -24.56 3.54
N VAL A 396 -13.10 -23.33 3.73
CA VAL A 396 -14.51 -22.93 3.79
C VAL A 396 -14.81 -21.91 2.69
N ASP A 397 -15.93 -22.09 2.02
CA ASP A 397 -16.35 -21.30 0.85
C ASP A 397 -16.97 -19.96 1.24
N TYR A 398 -16.15 -19.07 1.81
CA TYR A 398 -16.61 -17.76 2.27
C TYR A 398 -16.79 -16.74 1.13
N GLN A 399 -15.99 -16.83 0.08
CA GLN A 399 -15.75 -15.73 -0.85
C GLN A 399 -15.37 -16.22 -2.25
N LYS A 400 -15.68 -15.42 -3.28
CA LYS A 400 -15.17 -15.63 -4.64
C LYS A 400 -13.65 -15.44 -4.68
N GLU A 401 -13.18 -14.38 -4.03
CA GLU A 401 -11.78 -13.95 -3.99
C GLU A 401 -11.42 -13.43 -2.59
N LEU A 402 -10.15 -13.61 -2.19
CA LEU A 402 -9.64 -13.07 -0.92
C LEU A 402 -9.70 -11.55 -0.86
N SER A 403 -9.49 -10.89 -2.01
CA SER A 403 -9.60 -9.45 -2.17
C SER A 403 -9.74 -9.09 -3.64
N THR A 404 -10.29 -7.90 -3.90
CA THR A 404 -10.20 -7.21 -5.20
C THR A 404 -9.21 -6.03 -5.10
N GLY A 405 -9.12 -5.19 -6.13
CA GLY A 405 -8.20 -4.04 -6.17
C GLY A 405 -8.31 -3.21 -7.44
N GLY A 406 -7.72 -2.02 -7.44
CA GLY A 406 -7.63 -1.16 -8.62
C GLY A 406 -6.53 -1.59 -9.56
N LEU A 407 -6.76 -1.53 -10.87
CA LEU A 407 -5.67 -1.61 -11.84
C LEU A 407 -4.95 -0.26 -11.86
N ALA A 408 -3.74 -0.25 -11.30
CA ALA A 408 -2.97 0.93 -11.02
C ALA A 408 -2.07 1.31 -12.19
N TRP A 409 -1.99 2.62 -12.46
CA TRP A 409 -0.93 3.17 -13.28
C TRP A 409 0.38 3.17 -12.49
N PHE A 410 1.35 2.38 -12.96
CA PHE A 410 2.66 2.32 -12.34
C PHE A 410 3.49 3.52 -12.78
N HIS A 411 3.66 4.46 -11.87
CA HIS A 411 4.53 5.61 -12.00
C HIS A 411 5.81 5.41 -11.22
N GLU A 412 6.92 5.91 -11.76
CA GLU A 412 8.22 5.88 -11.11
C GLU A 412 8.73 7.31 -10.92
N TYR A 413 9.08 7.66 -9.67
CA TYR A 413 9.65 8.93 -9.15
C TYR A 413 8.91 10.25 -9.47
N SER A 414 7.98 10.28 -10.42
CA SER A 414 7.12 11.40 -10.83
C SER A 414 5.95 10.89 -11.69
N PHE A 415 4.88 11.66 -11.84
CA PHE A 415 3.77 11.33 -12.74
C PHE A 415 4.13 11.45 -14.23
N GLU A 416 5.29 12.01 -14.57
CA GLU A 416 5.79 12.11 -15.94
C GLU A 416 6.30 10.78 -16.49
N ASN A 417 6.47 9.76 -15.63
CA ASN A 417 7.12 8.51 -15.99
C ASN A 417 6.21 7.33 -15.65
N ILE A 418 5.94 6.49 -16.65
CA ILE A 418 4.97 5.40 -16.56
C ILE A 418 5.51 4.12 -17.18
N GLU A 419 5.04 2.96 -16.72
CA GLU A 419 5.47 1.66 -17.25
C GLU A 419 4.84 1.31 -18.61
N ASP A 420 3.55 1.58 -18.80
CA ASP A 420 2.81 1.33 -20.05
C ASP A 420 1.90 2.52 -20.36
N LEU A 421 1.75 2.86 -21.65
CA LEU A 421 0.96 4.02 -22.09
C LEU A 421 -0.54 3.71 -22.18
N ASP A 422 -0.93 2.45 -22.33
CA ASP A 422 -2.31 2.11 -22.68
C ASP A 422 -3.10 1.60 -21.48
N ILE A 423 -2.42 0.99 -20.51
CA ILE A 423 -3.05 0.28 -19.41
C ILE A 423 -2.23 0.33 -18.10
N GLY A 424 -2.92 0.28 -16.96
CA GLY A 424 -2.28 0.00 -15.68
C GLY A 424 -1.70 -1.41 -15.63
N THR A 425 -0.59 -1.59 -14.91
CA THR A 425 0.24 -2.81 -14.99
C THR A 425 0.22 -3.64 -13.70
N ILE A 426 -0.27 -3.06 -12.60
CA ILE A 426 -0.31 -3.70 -11.29
C ILE A 426 -1.70 -3.57 -10.66
N MET A 427 -2.21 -4.63 -10.01
CA MET A 427 -3.53 -4.60 -9.37
C MET A 427 -3.40 -4.34 -7.87
N ARG A 428 -3.50 -3.07 -7.45
CA ARG A 428 -3.25 -2.56 -6.09
C ARG A 428 -4.01 -1.25 -5.84
N PRO A 429 -4.27 -0.85 -4.59
CA PRO A 429 -4.16 -1.64 -3.36
C PRO A 429 -5.24 -2.74 -3.28
N ASN A 430 -5.20 -3.57 -2.24
CA ASN A 430 -6.13 -4.66 -2.01
C ASN A 430 -7.33 -4.20 -1.20
N ILE A 431 -8.54 -4.60 -1.60
CA ILE A 431 -9.80 -4.26 -0.92
C ILE A 431 -10.55 -5.55 -0.61
N ALA A 432 -11.04 -5.68 0.63
CA ALA A 432 -11.80 -6.85 1.07
C ALA A 432 -12.89 -6.47 2.07
N ILE A 433 -13.98 -7.24 2.05
CA ILE A 433 -15.06 -7.18 3.03
C ILE A 433 -14.70 -8.09 4.21
N PHE A 434 -14.79 -7.55 5.43
CA PHE A 434 -14.59 -8.30 6.66
C PHE A 434 -15.78 -9.24 6.92
N ASP A 435 -15.48 -10.52 7.07
CA ASP A 435 -16.45 -11.59 7.25
C ASP A 435 -16.37 -12.17 8.66
N ALA A 436 -17.21 -11.65 9.55
CA ALA A 436 -17.30 -12.13 10.93
C ALA A 436 -17.55 -13.64 11.07
N ARG A 437 -18.16 -14.33 10.09
CA ARG A 437 -18.34 -15.79 10.16
C ARG A 437 -16.99 -16.51 10.20
N ARG A 438 -16.04 -16.09 9.35
CA ARG A 438 -14.67 -16.59 9.38
C ARG A 438 -14.04 -16.30 10.73
N SER A 439 -14.21 -15.07 11.20
CA SER A 439 -13.71 -14.58 12.48
C SER A 439 -14.13 -15.46 13.67
N LEU A 440 -15.36 -15.95 13.63
CA LEU A 440 -16.01 -16.79 14.66
C LEU A 440 -15.88 -18.31 14.41
N GLY A 441 -15.27 -18.71 13.30
CA GLY A 441 -15.14 -20.11 12.91
C GLY A 441 -16.46 -20.77 12.51
N GLN A 442 -17.46 -19.98 12.09
CA GLN A 442 -18.77 -20.47 11.67
C GLN A 442 -18.74 -20.99 10.23
N LEU A 443 -19.49 -22.07 9.98
CA LEU A 443 -19.73 -22.57 8.62
C LEU A 443 -20.69 -21.65 7.86
N VAL A 444 -20.62 -21.68 6.54
CA VAL A 444 -21.51 -20.91 5.66
C VAL A 444 -22.84 -21.64 5.50
N ASP A 445 -23.96 -20.93 5.68
CA ASP A 445 -25.31 -21.51 5.61
C ASP A 445 -25.66 -22.05 4.21
N ARG A 446 -25.16 -21.38 3.17
CA ARG A 446 -25.45 -21.69 1.77
C ARG A 446 -24.21 -22.28 1.14
N VAL A 447 -24.04 -23.59 1.31
CA VAL A 447 -22.93 -24.34 0.73
C VAL A 447 -23.20 -24.71 -0.73
N ASN A 448 -22.15 -24.57 -1.52
CA ASN A 448 -22.01 -25.00 -2.90
C ASN A 448 -22.02 -26.55 -3.09
N ARG A 449 -22.25 -27.33 -2.03
CA ARG A 449 -22.48 -28.79 -2.05
C ARG A 449 -23.49 -29.22 -0.98
N LYS A 450 -24.32 -30.22 -1.27
CA LYS A 450 -25.30 -30.79 -0.33
C LYS A 450 -24.61 -31.32 0.93
N PRO A 451 -25.01 -30.92 2.14
CA PRO A 451 -24.54 -31.56 3.35
C PRO A 451 -25.15 -32.97 3.46
N ASN A 452 -24.31 -33.99 3.64
CA ASN A 452 -24.78 -35.36 3.90
C ASN A 452 -25.23 -35.56 5.36
N HIS A 453 -24.97 -34.61 6.26
CA HIS A 453 -25.31 -34.72 7.68
C HIS A 453 -25.70 -33.38 8.30
N VAL A 454 -26.81 -33.39 9.05
CA VAL A 454 -27.12 -32.38 10.06
C VAL A 454 -26.34 -32.76 11.32
N PHE A 455 -25.32 -31.98 11.67
CA PHE A 455 -24.60 -32.19 12.91
C PHE A 455 -25.48 -31.73 14.07
N LYS A 456 -25.67 -32.58 15.08
CA LYS A 456 -26.32 -32.17 16.33
C LYS A 456 -25.38 -31.29 17.11
N ARG A 457 -25.91 -30.18 17.65
CA ARG A 457 -25.23 -29.32 18.62
C ARG A 457 -24.54 -30.16 19.70
N ARG A 458 -23.27 -29.84 19.98
CA ARG A 458 -22.65 -30.18 21.27
C ARG A 458 -22.80 -28.99 22.20
N ASP A 459 -23.14 -29.25 23.46
CA ASP A 459 -23.29 -28.19 24.47
C ASP A 459 -21.93 -27.54 24.76
N TYR A 460 -21.65 -26.46 24.03
CA TYR A 460 -20.61 -25.51 24.36
C TYR A 460 -21.26 -24.24 24.95
N PRO A 461 -20.66 -23.61 25.97
CA PRO A 461 -21.02 -22.26 26.39
C PRO A 461 -20.76 -21.28 25.24
N ASP A 462 -21.55 -20.21 25.16
CA ASP A 462 -21.37 -19.14 24.17
C ASP A 462 -19.96 -18.54 24.31
N PRO A 463 -19.04 -18.74 23.34
CA PRO A 463 -17.65 -18.31 23.47
C PRO A 463 -17.51 -16.80 23.55
N LEU A 464 -18.47 -16.02 23.05
CA LEU A 464 -18.44 -14.56 23.15
C LEU A 464 -18.72 -14.06 24.58
N LEU A 465 -19.10 -14.94 25.50
CA LEU A 465 -19.18 -14.62 26.94
C LEU A 465 -17.86 -14.90 27.68
N ASP A 466 -16.91 -15.59 27.06
CA ASP A 466 -15.58 -15.81 27.63
C ASP A 466 -14.69 -14.59 27.33
N PRO A 467 -14.20 -13.86 28.36
CA PRO A 467 -13.30 -12.73 28.14
C PRO A 467 -11.96 -13.11 27.49
N ASN A 468 -11.60 -14.39 27.45
CA ASN A 468 -10.37 -14.88 26.82
C ASN A 468 -10.57 -15.31 25.36
N PHE A 469 -11.81 -15.37 24.87
CA PHE A 469 -12.05 -15.69 23.47
C PHE A 469 -11.72 -14.49 22.58
N ASP A 470 -10.82 -14.66 21.62
CA ASP A 470 -10.52 -13.64 20.62
C ASP A 470 -11.57 -13.73 19.48
N PRO A 471 -12.52 -12.78 19.37
CA PRO A 471 -13.51 -12.80 18.30
C PRO A 471 -12.92 -12.56 16.90
N TYR A 472 -11.63 -12.21 16.82
CA TYR A 472 -10.85 -12.03 15.59
C TYR A 472 -9.94 -13.23 15.25
N GLN A 473 -10.00 -14.32 16.03
CA GLN A 473 -9.10 -15.47 15.88
C GLN A 473 -9.09 -16.04 14.46
N GLY A 474 -10.23 -16.03 13.75
CA GLY A 474 -10.30 -16.52 12.38
C GLY A 474 -9.50 -15.72 11.35
N TYR A 475 -9.02 -14.52 11.71
CA TYR A 475 -8.19 -13.64 10.88
C TYR A 475 -6.71 -13.63 11.28
N THR A 476 -6.28 -14.54 12.14
CA THR A 476 -4.87 -14.70 12.56
C THR A 476 -4.47 -16.17 12.64
N TYR A 477 -3.17 -16.47 12.51
CA TYR A 477 -2.66 -17.81 12.81
C TYR A 477 -2.56 -18.05 14.31
N THR A 478 -2.66 -19.33 14.69
CA THR A 478 -2.33 -19.80 16.03
C THR A 478 -0.86 -19.60 16.42
N ASP A 479 0.06 -19.47 15.45
CA ASP A 479 1.46 -19.13 15.67
C ASP A 479 1.92 -18.09 14.63
N ASN A 480 2.28 -16.90 15.10
CA ASN A 480 2.84 -15.82 14.29
C ASN A 480 4.31 -15.50 14.69
N THR A 481 4.97 -16.39 15.43
CA THR A 481 6.33 -16.16 15.95
C THR A 481 7.43 -16.41 14.91
N ASN A 482 7.06 -16.99 13.77
CA ASN A 482 7.95 -17.35 12.66
C ASN A 482 7.24 -17.16 11.31
N ASP A 483 8.00 -17.29 10.23
CA ASP A 483 7.57 -17.20 8.83
C ASP A 483 6.99 -18.52 8.32
N HIS A 484 7.17 -19.60 9.06
CA HIS A 484 6.56 -20.86 8.68
C HIS A 484 5.03 -20.75 8.76
N LEU A 485 4.37 -21.46 7.85
CA LEU A 485 2.91 -21.55 7.80
C LEU A 485 2.40 -22.61 8.79
N VAL A 486 3.04 -22.67 9.97
CA VAL A 486 2.74 -23.63 11.02
C VAL A 486 1.60 -23.06 11.84
N GLY A 487 0.42 -23.64 11.71
CA GLY A 487 -0.75 -23.21 12.47
C GLY A 487 -2.04 -23.32 11.68
N LYS A 488 -3.11 -22.80 12.28
CA LYS A 488 -4.46 -22.79 11.69
C LYS A 488 -5.01 -21.38 11.78
N GLY A 489 -5.60 -20.87 10.71
CA GLY A 489 -6.09 -19.49 10.70
C GLY A 489 -6.22 -18.93 9.31
N TRP A 490 -6.32 -17.61 9.21
CA TRP A 490 -6.30 -16.90 7.94
C TRP A 490 -5.11 -15.95 7.93
N ALA A 491 -4.41 -15.91 6.81
CA ALA A 491 -3.23 -15.06 6.66
C ALA A 491 -3.53 -13.84 5.83
N GLY A 492 -3.43 -12.69 6.49
CA GLY A 492 -3.54 -11.37 5.88
C GLY A 492 -2.61 -11.17 4.71
N GLU A 493 -1.42 -11.79 4.71
CA GLU A 493 -0.49 -11.70 3.57
C GLU A 493 -1.06 -12.25 2.26
N TYR A 494 -2.01 -13.19 2.28
CA TYR A 494 -2.60 -13.71 1.03
C TYR A 494 -3.67 -12.78 0.45
N VAL A 495 -4.19 -11.81 1.22
CA VAL A 495 -4.91 -10.66 0.66
C VAL A 495 -4.02 -10.00 -0.39
N ARG A 496 -2.76 -9.71 -0.03
CA ARG A 496 -1.76 -9.15 -0.92
C ARG A 496 -1.54 -10.04 -2.15
N PHE A 497 -1.38 -11.34 -1.99
CA PHE A 497 -1.05 -12.21 -3.13
C PHE A 497 -2.23 -12.44 -4.10
N CYS A 498 -3.47 -12.23 -3.67
CA CYS A 498 -4.66 -12.34 -4.52
C CYS A 498 -4.63 -11.41 -5.74
N THR A 499 -3.90 -10.30 -5.66
CA THR A 499 -3.79 -9.30 -6.74
C THR A 499 -2.37 -9.14 -7.29
N GLY A 500 -1.41 -9.94 -6.81
CA GLY A 500 0.01 -9.84 -7.18
C GLY A 500 0.38 -10.50 -8.52
N PHE A 501 -0.56 -10.63 -9.46
CA PHE A 501 -0.34 -11.29 -10.74
C PHE A 501 0.04 -10.28 -11.83
N LYS A 502 0.81 -10.74 -12.81
CA LYS A 502 1.06 -9.96 -14.04
C LYS A 502 -0.25 -9.72 -14.77
N LEU A 503 -0.33 -8.60 -15.50
CA LEU A 503 -1.52 -8.21 -16.27
C LEU A 503 -2.11 -9.34 -17.12
N GLU A 504 -1.27 -10.08 -17.85
CA GLU A 504 -1.70 -11.19 -18.71
C GLU A 504 -2.37 -12.34 -17.94
N ASP A 505 -2.02 -12.52 -16.67
CA ASP A 505 -2.53 -13.59 -15.83
C ASP A 505 -3.79 -13.18 -15.07
N LEU A 506 -4.02 -11.87 -14.87
CA LEU A 506 -5.25 -11.36 -14.26
C LEU A 506 -6.48 -11.80 -15.07
N GLY A 507 -6.46 -11.63 -16.40
CA GLY A 507 -7.54 -12.06 -17.29
C GLY A 507 -7.71 -13.58 -17.31
N LYS A 508 -6.61 -14.34 -17.43
CA LYS A 508 -6.64 -15.83 -17.41
C LYS A 508 -7.24 -16.38 -16.11
N ARG A 509 -7.06 -15.68 -15.00
CA ARG A 509 -7.54 -16.05 -13.66
C ARG A 509 -8.93 -15.52 -13.34
N GLY A 510 -9.60 -14.82 -14.25
CA GLY A 510 -10.94 -14.28 -14.02
C GLY A 510 -10.97 -13.20 -12.92
N LYS A 511 -9.88 -12.44 -12.77
CA LYS A 511 -9.83 -11.31 -11.84
C LYS A 511 -10.68 -10.14 -12.36
N THR A 512 -11.24 -9.37 -11.44
CA THR A 512 -12.16 -8.26 -11.71
C THR A 512 -11.62 -6.93 -11.19
N PRO A 513 -10.43 -6.48 -11.66
CA PRO A 513 -9.85 -5.23 -11.19
C PRO A 513 -10.66 -4.02 -11.64
N PHE A 514 -10.69 -2.98 -10.80
CA PHE A 514 -11.30 -1.70 -11.14
C PHE A 514 -10.41 -0.97 -12.17
N TRP A 515 -10.98 -0.62 -13.32
CA TRP A 515 -10.23 -0.03 -14.43
C TRP A 515 -9.76 1.39 -14.08
N SER A 516 -8.48 1.68 -14.33
CA SER A 516 -7.84 2.95 -13.96
C SER A 516 -8.14 3.34 -12.51
N GLY A 517 -8.23 2.35 -11.61
CA GLY A 517 -8.82 2.51 -10.28
C GLY A 517 -7.87 3.08 -9.24
N SER A 518 -6.59 3.19 -9.55
CA SER A 518 -5.54 3.54 -8.59
C SER A 518 -4.27 4.08 -9.26
N TRP A 519 -3.38 4.62 -8.45
CA TRP A 519 -2.01 4.98 -8.77
C TRP A 519 -1.05 4.10 -7.97
N HIS A 520 0.05 3.70 -8.59
CA HIS A 520 1.21 3.15 -7.89
C HIS A 520 2.36 4.13 -8.08
N ILE A 521 2.68 4.93 -7.05
CA ILE A 521 3.62 6.05 -7.11
C ILE A 521 5.00 5.67 -6.55
N SER A 522 5.65 4.72 -7.22
CA SER A 522 6.92 4.12 -6.79
C SER A 522 8.04 5.16 -6.73
N SER A 523 8.78 5.22 -5.62
CA SER A 523 9.95 6.09 -5.46
C SER A 523 9.66 7.59 -5.50
N PHE A 524 8.45 8.04 -5.14
CA PHE A 524 8.07 9.47 -5.09
C PHE A 524 8.65 10.19 -3.88
N LEU A 525 9.99 10.23 -3.81
CA LEU A 525 10.76 10.83 -2.74
C LEU A 525 11.31 12.20 -3.16
N PRO A 526 11.31 13.19 -2.27
CA PRO A 526 11.51 14.58 -2.65
C PRO A 526 12.93 14.87 -3.13
N THR A 527 13.97 14.34 -2.47
CA THR A 527 15.37 14.61 -2.83
C THR A 527 16.19 13.35 -3.10
N ILE A 528 17.37 13.53 -3.70
CA ILE A 528 18.36 12.45 -3.88
C ILE A 528 18.77 11.81 -2.53
N ASP A 529 18.81 12.57 -1.44
CA ASP A 529 19.10 12.01 -0.10
C ASP A 529 18.01 11.07 0.40
N HIS A 530 16.73 11.40 0.14
CA HIS A 530 15.61 10.53 0.49
C HIS A 530 15.61 9.25 -0.36
N LEU A 531 15.84 9.38 -1.67
CA LEU A 531 15.99 8.23 -2.57
C LEU A 531 17.14 7.31 -2.12
N PHE A 532 18.28 7.91 -1.75
CA PHE A 532 19.41 7.18 -1.20
C PHE A 532 19.04 6.44 0.10
N ASN A 533 18.34 7.10 1.02
CA ASN A 533 17.86 6.46 2.26
C ASN A 533 16.95 5.26 1.98
N LYS A 534 16.01 5.40 1.04
CA LYS A 534 15.12 4.31 0.62
C LYS A 534 15.90 3.14 0.05
N VAL A 535 16.80 3.38 -0.91
CA VAL A 535 17.61 2.33 -1.55
C VAL A 535 18.46 1.59 -0.52
N ARG A 536 19.00 2.31 0.48
CA ARG A 536 19.76 1.70 1.59
C ARG A 536 18.90 0.93 2.58
N SER A 537 17.60 1.14 2.62
CA SER A 537 16.69 0.40 3.51
C SER A 537 16.04 -0.81 2.84
N TYR A 538 16.30 -1.02 1.55
CA TYR A 538 15.57 -1.98 0.73
C TYR A 538 15.95 -3.44 1.02
N SER A 539 14.95 -4.26 1.30
CA SER A 539 15.05 -5.65 1.78
C SER A 539 15.71 -6.64 0.81
N HIS A 540 15.69 -6.37 -0.51
CA HIS A 540 16.06 -7.36 -1.52
C HIS A 540 17.46 -7.19 -2.12
N TYR A 541 18.22 -6.17 -1.71
CA TYR A 541 19.52 -5.86 -2.30
C TYR A 541 20.57 -5.46 -1.25
N ASN A 542 21.15 -6.47 -0.60
CA ASN A 542 22.17 -6.27 0.44
C ASN A 542 23.37 -5.43 -0.04
N ASP A 543 23.72 -5.51 -1.33
CA ASP A 543 24.85 -4.81 -1.92
C ASP A 543 24.77 -3.28 -1.77
N PHE A 544 23.57 -2.69 -1.72
CA PHE A 544 23.44 -1.23 -1.58
C PHE A 544 23.84 -0.72 -0.19
N HIS A 545 23.87 -1.59 0.83
CA HIS A 545 24.31 -1.20 2.17
C HIS A 545 25.79 -0.82 2.22
N PHE A 546 26.60 -1.50 1.41
CA PHE A 546 28.07 -1.42 1.45
C PHE A 546 28.66 -0.53 0.36
N ARG A 547 27.82 0.01 -0.54
CA ARG A 547 28.27 0.91 -1.61
C ARG A 547 28.51 2.33 -1.07
N ASN A 548 29.53 2.97 -1.62
CA ASN A 548 29.83 4.38 -1.33
C ASN A 548 28.62 5.28 -1.64
N LYS A 549 28.32 6.19 -0.69
CA LYS A 549 27.17 7.11 -0.75
C LYS A 549 27.12 7.95 -2.03
N GLU A 550 28.21 8.59 -2.39
CA GLU A 550 28.25 9.52 -3.52
C GLU A 550 28.13 8.77 -4.86
N ILE A 551 28.74 7.59 -4.96
CA ILE A 551 28.58 6.72 -6.13
C ILE A 551 27.12 6.27 -6.28
N LEU A 552 26.46 5.90 -5.19
CA LEU A 552 25.07 5.46 -5.23
C LEU A 552 24.12 6.60 -5.63
N LYS A 553 24.29 7.79 -5.03
CA LYS A 553 23.55 9.00 -5.42
C LYS A 553 23.73 9.36 -6.89
N TYR A 554 24.96 9.30 -7.39
CA TYR A 554 25.26 9.53 -8.80
C TYR A 554 24.52 8.53 -9.70
N ASN A 555 24.55 7.24 -9.34
CA ASN A 555 23.84 6.20 -10.10
C ASN A 555 22.33 6.39 -10.09
N ILE A 556 21.74 6.74 -8.93
CA ILE A 556 20.31 7.06 -8.83
C ILE A 556 19.96 8.22 -9.77
N LYS A 557 20.70 9.34 -9.70
CA LYS A 557 20.48 10.49 -10.57
C LYS A 557 20.61 10.13 -12.05
N LYS A 558 21.63 9.34 -12.41
CA LYS A 558 21.83 8.83 -13.77
C LYS A 558 20.65 7.96 -14.23
N ASN A 559 20.13 7.08 -13.38
CA ASN A 559 18.99 6.22 -13.70
C ASN A 559 17.72 7.04 -13.92
N ILE A 560 17.43 8.01 -13.05
CA ILE A 560 16.28 8.90 -13.20
C ILE A 560 16.34 9.67 -14.52
N LYS A 561 17.48 10.30 -14.84
CA LYS A 561 17.67 11.02 -16.11
C LYS A 561 17.59 10.11 -17.33
N ALA A 562 17.93 8.82 -17.17
CA ALA A 562 17.79 7.81 -18.22
C ALA A 562 16.41 7.13 -18.24
N ARG A 563 15.48 7.54 -17.36
CA ARG A 563 14.16 6.94 -17.16
C ARG A 563 14.20 5.45 -16.88
N LYS A 564 15.12 5.04 -16.01
CA LYS A 564 15.28 3.65 -15.58
C LYS A 564 14.85 3.49 -14.14
N TYR A 565 14.52 2.25 -13.78
CA TYR A 565 14.26 1.90 -12.40
C TYR A 565 15.41 2.35 -11.50
N ILE A 566 15.08 2.91 -10.32
CA ILE A 566 16.08 3.57 -9.47
C ILE A 566 17.21 2.61 -9.04
N PHE A 567 16.91 1.30 -8.91
CA PHE A 567 17.89 0.26 -8.58
C PHE A 567 18.73 -0.23 -9.79
N GLY A 568 18.50 0.31 -10.99
CA GLY A 568 19.34 0.07 -12.18
C GLY A 568 18.96 -1.15 -13.01
N SER A 569 17.68 -1.59 -12.98
CA SER A 569 17.20 -2.67 -13.84
C SER A 569 17.20 -2.30 -15.34
N GLY A 570 17.00 -3.28 -16.21
CA GLY A 570 16.79 -3.07 -17.64
C GLY A 570 15.46 -2.39 -18.02
N THR A 571 14.52 -2.25 -17.08
CA THR A 571 13.22 -1.59 -17.33
C THR A 571 13.43 -0.10 -17.59
N GLN A 572 12.92 0.36 -18.73
CA GLN A 572 12.91 1.76 -19.15
C GLN A 572 11.46 2.26 -19.17
N TYR A 573 11.20 3.34 -18.44
CA TYR A 573 9.88 3.96 -18.34
C TYR A 573 9.64 4.94 -19.50
N LEU A 574 8.36 5.11 -19.81
CA LEU A 574 7.85 5.96 -20.88
C LEU A 574 7.45 7.31 -20.30
N GLU A 575 7.67 8.35 -21.10
CA GLU A 575 7.33 9.72 -20.71
C GLU A 575 5.90 10.05 -21.11
N VAL A 576 5.19 10.68 -20.19
CA VAL A 576 3.81 11.14 -20.35
C VAL A 576 3.66 12.51 -19.70
N THR A 577 2.66 13.26 -20.14
CA THR A 577 2.25 14.48 -19.44
C THR A 577 1.11 14.15 -18.48
N PRO A 578 1.28 14.38 -17.16
CA PRO A 578 0.16 14.26 -16.23
C PRO A 578 -0.93 15.27 -16.57
N VAL A 579 -2.19 14.92 -16.32
CA VAL A 579 -3.33 15.79 -16.64
C VAL A 579 -3.84 16.44 -15.37
N LEU A 580 -3.68 17.75 -15.26
CA LEU A 580 -4.28 18.57 -14.20
C LEU A 580 -5.71 18.99 -14.59
N PRO A 581 -6.58 19.32 -13.62
CA PRO A 581 -7.92 19.81 -13.95
C PRO A 581 -7.84 21.16 -14.68
N LYS A 582 -8.82 21.42 -15.56
CA LYS A 582 -8.86 22.67 -16.35
C LYS A 582 -9.02 23.92 -15.46
N SER A 583 -9.69 23.77 -14.31
CA SER A 583 -9.85 24.82 -13.29
C SER A 583 -9.39 24.32 -11.92
N TYR A 584 -8.72 25.20 -11.17
CA TYR A 584 -8.31 24.96 -9.78
C TYR A 584 -9.51 24.89 -8.83
N LYS A 585 -10.60 25.58 -9.19
CA LYS A 585 -11.81 25.69 -8.38
C LYS A 585 -12.74 24.50 -8.60
N GLU A 586 -12.91 24.07 -9.85
CA GLU A 586 -13.87 23.01 -10.21
C GLU A 586 -13.30 21.60 -10.07
N GLY A 587 -11.97 21.42 -10.23
CA GLY A 587 -11.36 20.09 -10.19
C GLY A 587 -11.69 19.24 -11.44
N TYR A 588 -11.62 17.92 -11.29
CA TYR A 588 -11.88 16.99 -12.39
C TYR A 588 -13.40 16.77 -12.60
N PRO A 589 -13.93 16.87 -13.84
CA PRO A 589 -15.35 16.70 -14.13
C PRO A 589 -15.74 15.21 -14.25
N TYR A 590 -15.70 14.47 -13.14
CA TYR A 590 -16.05 13.05 -13.12
C TYR A 590 -17.51 12.80 -13.55
N ASN A 591 -17.69 11.84 -14.45
CA ASN A 591 -18.98 11.30 -14.87
C ASN A 591 -18.93 9.75 -14.87
N PHE A 592 -19.58 9.14 -13.89
CA PHE A 592 -19.67 7.69 -13.75
C PHE A 592 -21.09 7.16 -13.97
N ASN A 593 -21.97 7.94 -14.60
CA ASN A 593 -23.31 7.52 -14.93
C ASN A 593 -23.29 6.29 -15.87
N TYR A 594 -24.06 5.27 -15.54
CA TYR A 594 -24.08 4.00 -16.24
C TYR A 594 -24.50 4.12 -17.71
N ASP A 595 -25.51 4.95 -18.01
CA ASP A 595 -26.00 5.15 -19.37
C ASP A 595 -24.97 5.87 -20.24
N TYR A 596 -24.27 6.87 -19.68
CA TYR A 596 -23.15 7.54 -20.35
C TYR A 596 -22.05 6.55 -20.74
N TRP A 597 -21.62 5.68 -19.81
CA TRP A 597 -20.59 4.68 -20.12
C TRP A 597 -21.06 3.61 -21.10
N THR A 598 -22.34 3.24 -21.06
CA THR A 598 -22.95 2.33 -22.03
C THR A 598 -22.98 2.94 -23.43
N GLU A 599 -23.28 4.23 -23.55
CA GLU A 599 -23.21 4.97 -24.82
C GLU A 599 -21.78 5.11 -25.32
N LEU A 600 -20.84 5.41 -24.42
CA LEU A 600 -19.42 5.51 -24.72
C LEU A 600 -18.86 4.19 -25.27
N GLU A 601 -19.25 3.05 -24.69
CA GLU A 601 -18.92 1.71 -25.21
C GLU A 601 -19.55 1.47 -26.60
N LYS A 602 -20.85 1.76 -26.78
CA LYS A 602 -21.54 1.59 -28.07
C LYS A 602 -20.90 2.39 -29.21
N ASN A 603 -20.42 3.59 -28.92
CA ASN A 603 -19.80 4.50 -29.89
C ASN A 603 -18.26 4.34 -29.97
N ASN A 604 -17.69 3.37 -29.25
CA ASN A 604 -16.24 3.12 -29.14
C ASN A 604 -15.40 4.34 -28.70
N ALA A 605 -16.00 5.30 -27.99
CA ALA A 605 -15.35 6.54 -27.55
C ALA A 605 -14.55 7.25 -28.65
N THR A 606 -15.11 7.34 -29.86
CA THR A 606 -14.38 7.87 -31.04
C THR A 606 -14.35 9.39 -31.11
N SER A 607 -15.21 10.09 -30.36
CA SER A 607 -15.22 11.55 -30.34
C SER A 607 -14.00 12.12 -29.59
N GLU A 608 -13.52 13.28 -30.00
CA GLU A 608 -12.40 13.97 -29.35
C GLU A 608 -12.66 14.21 -27.86
N LYS A 609 -13.90 14.59 -27.51
CA LYS A 609 -14.33 14.82 -26.14
C LYS A 609 -14.25 13.54 -25.29
N ASP A 610 -14.70 12.40 -25.83
CA ASP A 610 -14.64 11.13 -25.10
C ASP A 610 -13.19 10.67 -24.91
N GLN A 611 -12.33 10.86 -25.93
CA GLN A 611 -10.90 10.57 -25.82
C GLN A 611 -10.21 11.47 -24.80
N GLU A 612 -10.52 12.76 -24.76
CA GLU A 612 -10.04 13.70 -23.74
C GLU A 612 -10.44 13.24 -22.34
N TYR A 613 -11.70 12.85 -22.15
CA TYR A 613 -12.22 12.39 -20.86
C TYR A 613 -11.58 11.08 -20.41
N ILE A 614 -11.48 10.09 -21.30
CA ILE A 614 -10.80 8.82 -21.00
C ILE A 614 -9.32 9.08 -20.69
N ASN A 615 -8.64 9.92 -21.45
CA ASN A 615 -7.24 10.24 -21.19
C ASN A 615 -7.06 10.95 -19.84
N MET A 616 -7.96 11.87 -19.47
CA MET A 616 -7.97 12.50 -18.15
C MET A 616 -8.06 11.44 -17.04
N LEU A 617 -9.00 10.49 -17.11
CA LEU A 617 -9.10 9.41 -16.12
C LEU A 617 -7.86 8.49 -16.07
N LYS A 618 -7.10 8.39 -17.16
CA LYS A 618 -5.85 7.60 -17.21
C LYS A 618 -4.62 8.37 -16.70
N ARG A 619 -4.69 9.70 -16.61
CA ARG A 619 -3.53 10.60 -16.38
C ARG A 619 -3.72 11.63 -15.29
N GLU A 620 -4.88 11.63 -14.64
CA GLU A 620 -5.12 12.43 -13.45
C GLU A 620 -4.11 12.11 -12.35
N VAL A 621 -3.89 13.09 -11.49
CA VAL A 621 -3.03 12.99 -10.30
C VAL A 621 -3.87 13.17 -9.05
N PRO A 622 -3.39 12.74 -7.85
CA PRO A 622 -4.13 12.91 -6.60
C PRO A 622 -4.56 14.35 -6.35
N HIS A 623 -5.69 14.53 -5.67
CA HIS A 623 -6.24 15.85 -5.38
C HIS A 623 -5.25 16.72 -4.63
N GLN A 624 -4.62 16.15 -3.60
CA GLN A 624 -3.65 16.86 -2.79
C GLN A 624 -2.43 17.36 -3.61
N VAL A 625 -2.06 16.66 -4.69
CA VAL A 625 -0.93 17.03 -5.57
C VAL A 625 -1.28 18.22 -6.44
N TRP A 626 -2.40 18.17 -7.18
CA TRP A 626 -2.74 19.28 -8.09
C TRP A 626 -3.22 20.52 -7.33
N LYS A 627 -3.79 20.35 -6.12
CA LYS A 627 -4.23 21.46 -5.27
C LYS A 627 -3.05 22.17 -4.60
N ASN A 628 -1.93 21.47 -4.40
CA ASN A 628 -0.70 21.98 -3.78
C ASN A 628 0.54 21.74 -4.67
N PRO A 629 0.56 22.22 -5.93
CA PRO A 629 1.57 21.84 -6.91
C PRO A 629 2.98 22.38 -6.58
N ILE A 630 3.07 23.41 -5.74
CA ILE A 630 4.35 23.92 -5.20
C ILE A 630 4.95 22.94 -4.19
N CYS A 631 4.11 22.37 -3.30
CA CYS A 631 4.54 21.42 -2.27
C CYS A 631 5.00 20.10 -2.89
N TYR A 632 4.29 19.63 -3.91
CA TYR A 632 4.53 18.35 -4.57
C TYR A 632 5.19 18.52 -5.95
N SER A 633 5.98 19.59 -6.14
CA SER A 633 6.56 19.94 -7.44
C SER A 633 7.37 18.81 -8.07
N TYR A 634 8.13 18.06 -7.26
CA TYR A 634 8.90 16.89 -7.72
C TYR A 634 8.05 15.73 -8.24
N MET A 635 6.77 15.66 -7.86
CA MET A 635 5.83 14.67 -8.38
C MET A 635 5.34 15.04 -9.78
N LEU A 636 5.36 16.33 -10.13
CA LEU A 636 4.90 16.87 -11.42
C LEU A 636 6.04 17.19 -12.39
N ASP A 637 7.24 17.46 -11.87
CA ASP A 637 8.45 17.77 -12.61
C ASP A 637 9.65 17.23 -11.81
N ARG A 638 10.24 16.13 -12.28
CA ARG A 638 11.26 15.41 -11.52
C ARG A 638 12.58 16.16 -11.33
N ASP A 639 12.80 17.27 -12.04
CA ASP A 639 14.00 18.09 -11.83
C ASP A 639 13.99 18.75 -10.45
N TYR A 640 12.82 18.99 -9.86
CA TYR A 640 12.70 19.43 -8.48
C TYR A 640 13.24 18.37 -7.51
N GLY A 641 14.14 18.81 -6.63
CA GLY A 641 14.85 17.93 -5.70
C GLY A 641 16.04 17.18 -6.31
N ILE A 642 16.36 17.41 -7.59
CA ILE A 642 17.56 16.90 -8.27
C ILE A 642 18.44 18.05 -8.78
N ASP A 643 17.88 18.92 -9.62
CA ASP A 643 18.56 20.06 -10.25
C ASP A 643 17.89 21.39 -9.89
N LYS A 644 16.56 21.40 -9.69
CA LYS A 644 15.78 22.52 -9.17
C LYS A 644 15.57 22.37 -7.66
N LYS A 645 15.46 23.49 -6.95
CA LYS A 645 15.22 23.52 -5.51
C LYS A 645 13.73 23.36 -5.20
N LEU A 646 13.43 22.63 -4.14
CA LEU A 646 12.09 22.52 -3.57
C LEU A 646 11.76 23.78 -2.77
N TRP A 647 10.47 24.02 -2.50
CA TRP A 647 10.02 25.26 -1.84
C TRP A 647 10.71 25.49 -0.49
N TRP A 648 10.89 24.44 0.31
CA TRP A 648 11.56 24.53 1.62
C TRP A 648 13.08 24.68 1.54
N GLN A 649 13.67 24.49 0.36
CA GLN A 649 15.09 24.76 0.10
C GLN A 649 15.32 26.20 -0.41
N VAL A 650 14.25 26.90 -0.80
CA VAL A 650 14.27 28.31 -1.20
C VAL A 650 13.83 29.20 -0.03
N ILE A 651 12.78 28.79 0.69
CA ILE A 651 12.21 29.52 1.82
C ILE A 651 12.99 29.18 3.10
N PRO A 652 13.43 30.18 3.90
CA PRO A 652 14.14 29.95 5.15
C PRO A 652 13.35 29.12 6.16
N ARG A 653 14.06 28.32 6.95
CA ARG A 653 13.48 27.33 7.86
C ARG A 653 12.57 27.94 8.92
N GLU A 654 12.92 29.12 9.42
CA GLU A 654 12.15 29.90 10.40
C GLU A 654 10.78 30.35 9.86
N GLN A 655 10.58 30.33 8.53
CA GLN A 655 9.33 30.72 7.89
C GLN A 655 8.45 29.53 7.50
N TRP A 656 8.93 28.29 7.56
CA TRP A 656 8.18 27.12 7.06
C TRP A 656 6.79 26.97 7.69
N LYS A 657 6.64 27.29 8.98
CA LYS A 657 5.34 27.20 9.69
C LYS A 657 4.37 28.34 9.37
N THR A 658 4.87 29.46 8.83
CA THR A 658 4.07 30.70 8.67
C THR A 658 4.02 31.20 7.23
N VAL A 659 4.72 30.54 6.30
CA VAL A 659 4.83 30.98 4.92
C VAL A 659 3.47 30.88 4.21
N ARG A 660 3.15 31.95 3.47
CA ARG A 660 1.98 32.03 2.60
C ARG A 660 2.49 32.22 1.17
N PHE A 661 2.16 31.29 0.28
CA PHE A 661 2.70 31.31 -1.08
C PHE A 661 2.22 32.54 -1.86
N GLU A 662 1.00 33.00 -1.65
CA GLU A 662 0.43 34.18 -2.32
C GLU A 662 1.12 35.51 -1.95
N ASP A 663 1.90 35.55 -0.86
CA ASP A 663 2.68 36.72 -0.45
C ASP A 663 4.11 36.72 -1.01
N LEU A 664 4.56 35.61 -1.58
CA LEU A 664 5.93 35.49 -2.07
C LEU A 664 6.15 36.33 -3.33
N SER A 665 7.40 36.75 -3.54
CA SER A 665 7.76 37.50 -4.72
C SER A 665 7.49 36.69 -6.00
N PHE A 666 7.16 37.38 -7.10
CA PHE A 666 6.96 36.74 -8.41
C PHE A 666 8.14 35.85 -8.83
N LEU A 667 9.38 36.29 -8.56
CA LEU A 667 10.59 35.52 -8.86
C LEU A 667 10.65 34.22 -8.05
N THR A 668 10.38 34.31 -6.74
CA THR A 668 10.36 33.14 -5.84
C THR A 668 9.29 32.15 -6.25
N ILE A 669 8.07 32.61 -6.55
CA ILE A 669 6.98 31.75 -7.01
C ILE A 669 7.32 31.04 -8.32
N ASN A 670 7.89 31.75 -9.28
CA ASN A 670 8.29 31.12 -10.54
C ASN A 670 9.41 30.09 -10.37
N GLU A 671 10.31 30.28 -9.40
CA GLU A 671 11.40 29.34 -9.11
C GLU A 671 10.89 28.01 -8.55
N ILE A 672 9.79 28.01 -7.78
CA ILE A 672 9.28 26.83 -7.04
C ILE A 672 8.02 26.22 -7.64
N THR A 673 7.47 26.80 -8.71
CA THR A 673 6.25 26.32 -9.37
C THR A 673 6.59 25.50 -10.62
N PRO A 674 6.09 24.26 -10.76
CA PRO A 674 6.27 23.47 -11.99
C PRO A 674 5.73 24.17 -13.24
N SER A 675 6.41 24.01 -14.38
CA SER A 675 6.03 24.66 -15.64
C SER A 675 4.74 24.11 -16.28
N ILE A 676 4.27 22.95 -15.82
CA ILE A 676 2.99 22.37 -16.28
C ILE A 676 1.78 23.18 -15.81
N ILE A 677 1.94 24.02 -14.78
CA ILE A 677 0.87 24.87 -14.26
C ILE A 677 0.65 26.04 -15.21
N THR A 678 -0.54 26.13 -15.81
CA THR A 678 -0.90 27.24 -16.70
C THR A 678 -1.06 28.55 -15.92
N GLU A 679 -0.86 29.70 -16.58
CA GLU A 679 -1.04 31.00 -15.94
C GLU A 679 -2.47 31.23 -15.43
N SER A 680 -3.49 30.71 -16.14
CA SER A 680 -4.88 30.78 -15.66
C SER A 680 -5.09 29.96 -14.40
N PHE A 681 -4.57 28.73 -14.36
CA PHE A 681 -4.67 27.84 -13.21
C PHE A 681 -3.93 28.42 -12.00
N LYS A 682 -2.71 28.92 -12.23
CA LYS A 682 -1.90 29.58 -11.20
C LYS A 682 -2.60 30.80 -10.62
N LYS A 683 -3.25 31.61 -11.46
CA LYS A 683 -4.03 32.76 -11.01
C LYS A 683 -5.19 32.32 -10.12
N GLU A 684 -5.98 31.32 -10.55
CA GLU A 684 -7.07 30.77 -9.73
C GLU A 684 -6.56 30.22 -8.40
N MET A 685 -5.44 29.49 -8.41
CA MET A 685 -4.79 28.96 -7.22
C MET A 685 -4.43 30.06 -6.22
N MET A 686 -3.73 31.11 -6.68
CA MET A 686 -3.33 32.22 -5.80
C MET A 686 -4.55 32.99 -5.25
N GLU A 687 -5.62 33.14 -6.04
CA GLU A 687 -6.87 33.75 -5.58
C GLU A 687 -7.54 32.93 -4.48
N GLU A 688 -7.59 31.61 -4.59
CA GLU A 688 -8.22 30.74 -3.58
C GLU A 688 -7.38 30.66 -2.30
N LEU A 689 -6.05 30.54 -2.40
CA LEU A 689 -5.15 30.58 -1.23
C LEU A 689 -5.33 31.89 -0.43
N ALA A 690 -5.45 33.03 -1.12
CA ALA A 690 -5.69 34.32 -0.49
C ALA A 690 -7.06 34.44 0.19
N LYS A 691 -8.08 33.68 -0.27
CA LYS A 691 -9.42 33.65 0.34
C LYS A 691 -9.45 32.78 1.59
N GLU A 692 -8.95 31.55 1.50
CA GLU A 692 -8.90 30.61 2.62
C GLU A 692 -8.25 31.24 3.86
N ASN A 693 -7.21 32.05 3.63
CA ASN A 693 -6.53 32.77 4.70
C ASN A 693 -7.34 33.93 5.31
N LYS A 694 -8.19 34.61 4.54
CA LYS A 694 -9.11 35.64 5.08
C LYS A 694 -10.20 35.00 5.95
N ASP A 695 -10.76 33.88 5.52
CA ASP A 695 -11.80 33.16 6.25
C ASP A 695 -11.26 32.54 7.56
N ASN A 696 -10.02 32.04 7.55
CA ASN A 696 -9.35 31.58 8.76
C ASN A 696 -9.06 32.73 9.75
N SER A 697 -8.73 33.93 9.26
CA SER A 697 -8.54 35.10 10.13
C SER A 697 -9.84 35.61 10.79
N THR A 698 -11.00 35.35 10.17
CA THR A 698 -12.32 35.74 10.72
C THR A 698 -12.93 34.70 11.66
N ARG A 699 -12.50 33.43 11.58
CA ARG A 699 -12.92 32.37 12.52
C ARG A 699 -12.15 32.36 13.85
N ILE A 700 -11.08 33.15 13.97
CA ILE A 700 -10.25 33.27 15.17
C ILE A 700 -10.62 34.53 16.01
N HIS A 701 -11.63 35.31 15.59
CA HIS A 701 -12.14 36.48 16.30
C HIS A 701 -13.50 36.26 16.95
#